data_AF-A0A812D7Z2-F1
#
_entry.id   AF-A0A812D7Z2-F1
#
_cell.length_a   1.000
_cell.length_b   1.000
_cell.length_c   1.000
_cell.angle_alpha   90.00
_cell.angle_beta   90.00
_cell.angle_gamma   90.00
#
_symmetry.space_group_name_H-M   'P 1'
#
loop_
_entity.id
_entity.type
_entity.pdbx_description
1 polymer ?
#
loop_
_entity_poly.entity_id
_entity_poly.type
_entity_poly.pdbx_seq_one_letter_code
_entity_poly.pdbx_strand_id
1 'polypeptide(L)'
;MDDKYAKYVKDAVHGYIKISRISVKIIDTPEFQRLRNIRQMGFVYFVYPSANHTRFEHSIGVSFLAGEMARYLLKTFSDNEEVKASWIKCAEVAGLCHDLGHGPFSHDFQKGLAPGAKPEGKSIKIFDIVCQYDGIGDCIKQDERDIVKAMIHPENHQEIISKYPDKEFMFQLSIYNAYQSYSIYLSIYLSIYLSIYLSISFCSCLFPSVHIYLSIYLSIYLSIYLSIVSNDENGIDVDKWDYLARDAFYLGQNSNFDYMRLFAHAKALKVDGKMHICYPLKLKENIHGIYHLKRWNFKHAYQHRVVLCIGLMFADAVKEGQLQITDKSTDAIYYNLRGRSEIIEKIERRELYVSLGGIPKHKLFQNTDSEKTGNKAIDLFLEKFKDAKDIPKKEELRVGSQSFKYGRMAKNRFRKIYFYPKSNPENAQSLPKADIDAMFAAAFAEPTFFFYINTSHCMCTYINIFLSLSLSLSLSLSLSLFGRWNFTHAYQHRVVLNISSMFEDAVKEAKLKQDKAVKDAKSQITDMSTDAIYYDLHGSSDLIKRIEERKLYVTLGGIPKNKLFPDANSKKSDDEIKRSFLKKFRDVKDMPTYKELRVRQHYYKYGETAKRYFQKIYFYAKDNPNDARALPAAEIDAMFSAAFAVPTIFFYKLIGTNESLNDKLYACIHLSIYLSIYLAP
;
A
#
# COMPACT_ATOMS: atom_id res chain seq x y z
N MET A 1 25.78 -26.08 24.35
CA MET A 1 25.68 -24.63 24.12
C MET A 1 25.90 -23.96 25.47
N ASP A 2 26.87 -23.05 25.57
CA ASP A 2 27.23 -22.41 26.85
C ASP A 2 26.39 -21.13 27.01
N ASP A 3 25.25 -21.25 27.69
CA ASP A 3 24.23 -20.20 27.87
C ASP A 3 24.68 -19.05 28.80
N LYS A 4 25.90 -19.14 29.36
CA LYS A 4 26.43 -18.23 30.38
C LYS A 4 26.72 -16.80 29.88
N TYR A 5 26.71 -16.56 28.57
CA TYR A 5 27.01 -15.26 27.94
C TYR A 5 26.07 -14.90 26.78
N ALA A 6 24.77 -15.20 26.89
CA ALA A 6 23.80 -14.81 25.87
C ALA A 6 23.60 -13.28 25.84
N LYS A 7 23.75 -12.65 24.66
CA LYS A 7 23.47 -11.22 24.46
C LYS A 7 21.96 -11.06 24.24
N TYR A 8 21.34 -10.17 25.02
CA TYR A 8 19.94 -9.80 24.86
C TYR A 8 19.83 -8.36 24.37
N VAL A 9 18.92 -8.12 23.43
CA VAL A 9 18.59 -6.78 22.94
C VAL A 9 17.11 -6.53 23.13
N LYS A 10 16.75 -5.36 23.65
CA LYS A 10 15.36 -4.92 23.75
C LYS A 10 14.93 -4.31 22.43
N ASP A 11 14.06 -5.01 21.71
CA ASP A 11 13.40 -4.57 20.49
C ASP A 11 12.00 -4.01 20.80
N ALA A 12 11.61 -2.97 20.05
CA ALA A 12 10.33 -2.29 20.28
C ALA A 12 9.10 -3.13 19.90
N VAL A 13 9.24 -4.09 18.98
CA VAL A 13 8.16 -4.92 18.46
C VAL A 13 8.13 -6.28 19.15
N HIS A 14 9.30 -6.89 19.33
CA HIS A 14 9.44 -8.27 19.80
C HIS A 14 9.85 -8.39 21.27
N GLY A 15 10.10 -7.28 21.98
CA GLY A 15 10.57 -7.32 23.36
C GLY A 15 12.03 -7.77 23.45
N TYR A 16 12.36 -8.64 24.39
CA TYR A 16 13.74 -9.11 24.55
C TYR A 16 14.07 -10.22 23.55
N ILE A 17 15.00 -9.92 22.63
CA ILE A 17 15.54 -10.87 21.65
C ILE A 17 16.87 -11.42 22.18
N LYS A 18 16.98 -12.75 22.24
CA LYS A 18 18.25 -13.45 22.46
C LYS A 18 19.01 -13.55 21.14
N ILE A 19 20.27 -13.12 21.13
CA ILE A 19 21.13 -13.14 19.94
C ILE A 19 22.20 -14.22 20.11
N SER A 20 22.32 -15.12 19.12
CA SER A 20 23.33 -16.17 19.12
C SER A 20 24.75 -15.60 18.93
N ARG A 21 25.77 -16.32 19.43
CA ARG A 21 27.17 -15.84 19.42
C ARG A 21 27.67 -15.49 18.02
N ILE A 22 27.30 -16.27 17.00
CA ILE A 22 27.66 -15.99 15.60
C ILE A 22 26.95 -14.74 15.08
N SER A 23 25.66 -14.57 15.39
CA SER A 23 24.90 -13.37 15.04
C SER A 23 25.47 -12.13 15.72
N VAL A 24 25.95 -12.20 16.96
CA VAL A 24 26.67 -11.08 17.61
C VAL A 24 27.91 -10.69 16.81
N LYS A 25 28.73 -11.66 16.41
CA LYS A 25 29.95 -11.38 15.61
C LYS A 25 29.60 -10.71 14.28
N ILE A 26 28.56 -11.19 13.60
CA ILE A 26 28.07 -10.58 12.34
C ILE A 26 27.52 -9.17 12.58
N ILE A 27 26.74 -8.97 13.65
CA ILE A 27 26.19 -7.66 14.00
C ILE A 27 27.31 -6.65 14.22
N ASP A 28 28.39 -7.05 14.86
CA ASP A 28 29.51 -6.18 15.22
C ASP A 28 30.48 -5.92 14.03
N THR A 29 30.13 -6.29 12.79
CA THR A 29 30.90 -5.90 11.59
C THR A 29 30.48 -4.54 11.00
N PRO A 30 31.39 -3.82 10.32
CA PRO A 30 31.06 -2.56 9.65
C PRO A 30 29.91 -2.69 8.63
N GLU A 31 29.85 -3.80 7.91
CA GLU A 31 28.84 -4.07 6.88
C GLU A 31 27.44 -4.17 7.48
N PHE A 32 27.29 -4.78 8.66
CA PHE A 32 26.01 -4.86 9.36
C PHE A 32 25.68 -3.55 10.08
N GLN A 33 26.66 -2.92 10.76
CA GLN A 33 26.46 -1.63 11.43
C GLN A 33 26.05 -0.52 10.46
N ARG A 34 26.44 -0.61 9.18
CA ARG A 34 25.97 0.27 8.10
C ARG A 34 24.44 0.40 8.05
N LEU A 35 23.71 -0.67 8.34
CA LEU A 35 22.24 -0.69 8.28
C LEU A 35 21.58 0.29 9.26
N ARG A 36 22.29 0.74 10.31
CA ARG A 36 21.82 1.79 11.24
C ARG A 36 21.60 3.13 10.56
N ASN A 37 22.21 3.34 9.40
CA ASN A 37 22.15 4.59 8.65
C ASN A 37 21.29 4.45 7.38
N ILE A 38 20.43 3.42 7.32
CA ILE A 38 19.54 3.17 6.19
C ILE A 38 18.14 2.98 6.73
N ARG A 39 17.29 4.00 6.53
CA ARG A 39 15.90 3.93 6.99
C ARG A 39 15.11 2.85 6.25
N GLN A 40 14.32 2.09 7.00
CA GLN A 40 13.50 0.99 6.48
C GLN A 40 12.55 1.47 5.38
N MET A 41 11.86 2.59 5.68
CA MET A 41 10.80 3.14 4.84
C MET A 41 11.25 4.33 3.98
N GLY A 42 12.57 4.50 3.75
CA GLY A 42 13.07 5.52 2.82
C GLY A 42 12.60 6.93 3.16
N PHE A 43 11.98 7.64 2.22
CA PHE A 43 11.49 9.02 2.43
C PHE A 43 10.19 9.14 3.24
N VAL A 44 9.61 8.04 3.71
CA VAL A 44 8.34 8.05 4.45
C VAL A 44 8.41 8.91 5.73
N TYR A 45 9.58 9.03 6.37
CA TYR A 45 9.76 9.84 7.58
C TYR A 45 9.49 11.34 7.38
N PHE A 46 9.58 11.85 6.15
CA PHE A 46 9.18 13.23 5.83
C PHE A 46 7.66 13.46 5.82
N VAL A 47 6.87 12.40 5.94
CA VAL A 47 5.41 12.43 6.00
C VAL A 47 4.90 11.85 7.32
N TYR A 48 5.54 10.80 7.81
CA TYR A 48 5.24 10.14 9.09
C TYR A 48 6.44 10.29 10.01
N PRO A 49 6.50 11.32 10.89
CA PRO A 49 7.70 11.66 11.65
C PRO A 49 8.24 10.54 12.56
N SER A 50 7.41 9.58 12.94
CA SER A 50 7.79 8.41 13.75
C SER A 50 8.48 7.31 12.94
N ALA A 51 8.41 7.33 11.61
CA ALA A 51 8.99 6.34 10.69
C ALA A 51 10.54 6.40 10.59
N ASN A 52 11.24 6.46 11.72
CA ASN A 52 12.69 6.62 11.79
C ASN A 52 13.46 5.31 11.94
N HIS A 53 12.76 4.18 11.99
CA HIS A 53 13.40 2.88 12.14
C HIS A 53 14.23 2.51 10.90
N THR A 54 15.25 1.72 11.15
CA THR A 54 16.29 1.38 10.18
C THR A 54 16.26 -0.11 9.84
N ARG A 55 16.97 -0.45 8.77
CA ARG A 55 17.17 -1.83 8.35
C ARG A 55 17.85 -2.66 9.45
N PHE A 56 18.62 -2.03 10.34
CA PHE A 56 19.35 -2.71 11.41
C PHE A 56 18.44 -3.48 12.37
N GLU A 57 17.48 -2.80 13.01
CA GLU A 57 16.56 -3.44 13.95
C GLU A 57 15.58 -4.39 13.26
N HIS A 58 15.21 -4.10 12.00
CA HIS A 58 14.43 -5.02 11.17
C HIS A 58 15.20 -6.33 10.93
N SER A 59 16.46 -6.28 10.50
CA SER A 59 17.28 -7.48 10.28
C SER A 59 17.48 -8.32 11.56
N ILE A 60 17.60 -7.68 12.73
CA ILE A 60 17.65 -8.39 14.02
C ILE A 60 16.31 -9.09 14.31
N GLY A 61 15.18 -8.41 14.08
CA GLY A 61 13.85 -9.00 14.26
C GLY A 61 13.59 -10.17 13.31
N VAL A 62 13.97 -10.05 12.03
CA VAL A 62 13.87 -11.14 11.04
C VAL A 62 14.75 -12.33 11.44
N SER A 63 15.99 -12.08 11.90
CA SER A 63 16.87 -13.13 12.43
C SER A 63 16.23 -13.90 13.59
N PHE A 64 15.63 -13.17 14.54
CA PHE A 64 14.92 -13.75 15.67
C PHE A 64 13.74 -14.62 15.23
N LEU A 65 12.85 -14.09 14.40
CA LEU A 65 11.69 -14.82 13.91
C LEU A 65 12.08 -16.03 13.06
N ALA A 66 13.14 -15.94 12.25
CA ALA A 66 13.66 -17.05 11.46
C ALA A 66 14.18 -18.18 12.36
N GLY A 67 14.96 -17.84 13.39
CA GLY A 67 15.46 -18.81 14.37
C GLY A 67 14.34 -19.50 15.15
N GLU A 68 13.35 -18.73 15.61
CA GLU A 68 12.16 -19.28 16.28
C GLU A 68 11.35 -20.19 15.37
N MET A 69 11.16 -19.81 14.10
CA MET A 69 10.41 -20.60 13.12
C MET A 69 11.14 -21.91 12.81
N ALA A 70 12.46 -21.84 12.60
CA ALA A 70 13.28 -23.03 12.41
C ALA A 70 13.20 -23.95 13.63
N ARG A 71 13.41 -23.42 14.85
CA ARG A 71 13.28 -24.18 16.11
C ARG A 71 11.92 -24.87 16.24
N TYR A 72 10.85 -24.13 15.96
CA TYR A 72 9.49 -24.64 16.08
C TYR A 72 9.21 -25.77 15.08
N LEU A 73 9.58 -25.59 13.81
CA LEU A 73 9.38 -26.61 12.78
C LEU A 73 10.25 -27.86 13.05
N LEU A 74 11.52 -27.68 13.42
CA LEU A 74 12.49 -28.77 13.65
C LEU A 74 12.12 -29.75 14.77
N LYS A 75 11.23 -29.37 15.70
CA LYS A 75 10.71 -30.29 16.73
C LYS A 75 10.06 -31.55 16.15
N THR A 76 9.60 -31.49 14.91
CA THR A 76 8.79 -32.55 14.30
C THR A 76 9.56 -33.40 13.29
N PHE A 77 10.78 -33.02 12.90
CA PHE A 77 11.43 -33.56 11.70
C PHE A 77 12.72 -34.33 11.92
N SER A 78 13.52 -33.99 12.93
CA SER A 78 14.77 -34.71 13.23
C SER A 78 14.88 -35.01 14.72
N ASP A 79 15.55 -36.09 15.06
CA ASP A 79 16.05 -36.33 16.42
C ASP A 79 17.53 -35.95 16.56
N ASN A 80 18.20 -35.56 15.46
CA ASN A 80 19.59 -35.17 15.47
C ASN A 80 19.75 -33.69 15.85
N GLU A 81 20.22 -33.45 17.08
CA GLU A 81 20.42 -32.12 17.64
C GLU A 81 21.49 -31.29 16.91
N GLU A 82 22.51 -31.91 16.32
CA GLU A 82 23.54 -31.18 15.56
C GLU A 82 22.95 -30.60 14.27
N VAL A 83 22.17 -31.41 13.55
CA VAL A 83 21.48 -30.98 12.33
C VAL A 83 20.49 -29.86 12.64
N LYS A 84 19.71 -29.98 13.72
CA LYS A 84 18.81 -28.90 14.17
C LYS A 84 19.58 -27.61 14.45
N ALA A 85 20.67 -27.69 15.21
CA ALA A 85 21.47 -26.52 15.54
C ALA A 85 22.04 -25.83 14.30
N SER A 86 22.49 -26.61 13.30
CA SER A 86 22.97 -26.07 12.02
C SER A 86 21.86 -25.34 11.25
N TRP A 87 20.67 -25.94 11.11
CA TRP A 87 19.53 -25.30 10.42
C TRP A 87 19.05 -24.03 11.10
N ILE A 88 18.95 -24.04 12.43
CA ILE A 88 18.58 -22.87 13.23
C ILE A 88 19.61 -21.76 12.98
N LYS A 89 20.90 -22.08 13.03
CA LYS A 89 21.98 -21.13 12.75
C LYS A 89 21.87 -20.56 11.34
N CYS A 90 21.65 -21.39 10.32
CA CYS A 90 21.47 -20.92 8.95
C CYS A 90 20.26 -19.99 8.81
N ALA A 91 19.12 -20.32 9.42
CA ALA A 91 17.94 -19.47 9.41
C ALA A 91 18.17 -18.11 10.11
N GLU A 92 18.79 -18.12 11.30
CA GLU A 92 19.15 -16.91 12.02
C GLU A 92 20.10 -16.02 11.21
N VAL A 93 21.15 -16.60 10.62
CA VAL A 93 22.14 -15.86 9.81
C VAL A 93 21.53 -15.35 8.51
N ALA A 94 20.70 -16.14 7.83
CA ALA A 94 20.00 -15.71 6.63
C ALA A 94 19.03 -14.56 6.92
N GLY A 95 18.22 -14.68 7.97
CA GLY A 95 17.33 -13.60 8.41
C GLY A 95 18.09 -12.33 8.79
N LEU A 96 19.27 -12.47 9.41
CA LEU A 96 20.13 -11.34 9.76
C LEU A 96 20.71 -10.66 8.51
N CYS A 97 21.18 -11.44 7.54
CA CYS A 97 21.95 -10.94 6.41
C CYS A 97 21.12 -10.59 5.17
N HIS A 98 19.82 -10.90 5.13
CA HIS A 98 19.00 -10.76 3.92
C HIS A 98 18.97 -9.33 3.35
N ASP A 99 19.14 -8.33 4.21
CA ASP A 99 18.99 -6.92 3.90
C ASP A 99 20.32 -6.14 3.75
N LEU A 100 21.47 -6.81 3.85
CA LEU A 100 22.79 -6.17 3.77
C LEU A 100 23.00 -5.35 2.48
N GLY A 101 22.41 -5.80 1.38
CA GLY A 101 22.50 -5.21 0.05
C GLY A 101 21.66 -3.96 -0.19
N HIS A 102 20.86 -3.52 0.79
CA HIS A 102 20.06 -2.30 0.66
C HIS A 102 20.93 -1.05 0.59
N GLY A 103 20.55 -0.12 -0.31
CA GLY A 103 21.19 1.18 -0.49
C GLY A 103 20.48 2.32 0.25
N PRO A 104 20.96 3.57 0.09
CA PRO A 104 20.36 4.76 0.72
C PRO A 104 18.87 4.90 0.43
N PHE A 105 18.04 5.12 1.44
CA PHE A 105 16.57 5.19 1.30
C PHE A 105 15.93 3.90 0.78
N SER A 106 16.57 2.75 0.99
CA SER A 106 16.01 1.42 0.75
C SER A 106 15.47 1.22 -0.68
N HIS A 107 14.15 1.10 -0.84
CA HIS A 107 13.52 0.84 -2.14
C HIS A 107 13.44 2.07 -3.04
N ASP A 108 13.56 3.27 -2.48
CA ASP A 108 13.54 4.52 -3.26
C ASP A 108 14.83 4.64 -4.10
N PHE A 109 15.96 4.12 -3.59
CA PHE A 109 17.22 4.01 -4.31
C PHE A 109 17.10 3.27 -5.64
N GLN A 110 16.43 2.11 -5.60
CA GLN A 110 16.38 1.13 -6.69
C GLN A 110 15.52 1.60 -7.85
N LYS A 111 14.53 2.46 -7.59
CA LYS A 111 13.55 2.88 -8.59
C LYS A 111 13.97 4.06 -9.46
N GLY A 112 15.07 4.75 -9.12
CA GLY A 112 15.46 5.96 -9.85
C GLY A 112 16.91 6.43 -9.75
N LEU A 113 17.71 5.95 -8.80
CA LEU A 113 19.07 6.47 -8.54
C LEU A 113 20.19 5.51 -8.95
N ALA A 114 19.96 4.19 -8.90
CA ALA A 114 20.89 3.18 -9.38
C ALA A 114 20.11 1.95 -9.92
N PRO A 115 19.53 2.03 -11.14
CA PRO A 115 18.91 0.88 -11.77
C PRO A 115 19.98 -0.18 -12.07
N GLY A 116 19.88 -1.34 -11.43
CA GLY A 116 20.89 -2.39 -11.53
C GLY A 116 20.52 -3.60 -10.66
N ALA A 117 21.51 -4.19 -9.98
CA ALA A 117 21.31 -5.44 -9.25
C ALA A 117 20.28 -5.35 -8.11
N LYS A 118 19.43 -6.39 -8.02
CA LYS A 118 18.51 -6.64 -6.91
C LYS A 118 19.25 -6.61 -5.56
N PRO A 119 18.68 -6.01 -4.50
CA PRO A 119 19.34 -5.96 -3.19
C PRO A 119 19.71 -7.35 -2.67
N GLU A 120 18.89 -8.37 -2.93
CA GLU A 120 19.14 -9.75 -2.49
C GLU A 120 20.47 -10.30 -3.04
N GLY A 121 20.76 -10.06 -4.32
CA GLY A 121 22.03 -10.44 -4.93
C GLY A 121 23.23 -9.67 -4.38
N LYS A 122 23.02 -8.42 -3.94
CA LYS A 122 24.05 -7.63 -3.24
C LYS A 122 24.27 -8.13 -1.81
N SER A 123 23.20 -8.51 -1.11
CA SER A 123 23.25 -9.08 0.24
C SER A 123 24.12 -10.34 0.27
N ILE A 124 24.02 -11.20 -0.74
CA ILE A 124 24.89 -12.39 -0.87
C ILE A 124 26.37 -12.00 -0.98
N LYS A 125 26.70 -11.02 -1.82
CA LYS A 125 28.09 -10.57 -2.00
C LYS A 125 28.66 -9.95 -0.73
N ILE A 126 27.84 -9.18 0.00
CA ILE A 126 28.26 -8.58 1.27
C ILE A 126 28.37 -9.65 2.35
N PHE A 127 27.48 -10.65 2.36
CA PHE A 127 27.59 -11.80 3.26
C PHE A 127 28.90 -12.57 3.03
N ASP A 128 29.33 -12.75 1.78
CA ASP A 128 30.62 -13.36 1.48
C ASP A 128 31.80 -12.56 2.06
N ILE A 129 31.75 -11.23 2.03
CA ILE A 129 32.74 -10.36 2.68
C ILE A 129 32.71 -10.53 4.20
N VAL A 130 31.52 -10.50 4.82
CA VAL A 130 31.35 -10.71 6.27
C VAL A 130 31.92 -12.06 6.70
N CYS A 131 31.78 -13.07 5.84
CA CYS A 131 32.28 -14.41 6.03
C CYS A 131 33.81 -14.56 5.93
N GLN A 132 34.54 -13.51 5.54
CA GLN A 132 36.01 -13.46 5.51
C GLN A 132 36.62 -12.99 6.84
N TYR A 133 35.83 -12.44 7.75
CA TYR A 133 36.32 -12.01 9.06
C TYR A 133 36.64 -13.21 9.96
N ASP A 134 37.76 -13.09 10.69
CA ASP A 134 38.24 -14.10 11.64
C ASP A 134 37.18 -14.49 12.67
N GLY A 135 36.99 -15.80 12.86
CA GLY A 135 36.00 -16.31 13.80
C GLY A 135 34.55 -16.14 13.38
N ILE A 136 34.23 -15.54 12.23
CA ILE A 136 32.92 -15.69 11.58
C ILE A 136 33.02 -16.83 10.57
N GLY A 137 34.02 -16.75 9.67
CA GLY A 137 34.20 -17.74 8.63
C GLY A 137 34.36 -19.16 9.17
N ASP A 138 35.14 -19.32 10.24
CA ASP A 138 35.40 -20.63 10.87
C ASP A 138 34.14 -21.25 11.52
N CYS A 139 33.15 -20.42 11.84
CA CYS A 139 31.91 -20.84 12.52
C CYS A 139 30.79 -21.21 11.54
N ILE A 140 30.92 -20.86 10.26
CA ILE A 140 29.92 -21.12 9.21
C ILE A 140 30.59 -21.97 8.13
N LYS A 141 30.26 -23.26 8.12
CA LYS A 141 30.78 -24.23 7.15
C LYS A 141 30.34 -23.87 5.72
N GLN A 142 31.04 -24.37 4.71
CA GLN A 142 30.78 -23.99 3.32
C GLN A 142 29.36 -24.37 2.86
N ASP A 143 28.88 -25.55 3.24
CA ASP A 143 27.51 -26.02 3.00
C ASP A 143 26.46 -25.12 3.69
N GLU A 144 26.74 -24.67 4.92
CA GLU A 144 25.88 -23.71 5.64
C GLU A 144 25.82 -22.36 4.94
N ARG A 145 26.94 -21.88 4.37
CA ARG A 145 26.97 -20.63 3.58
C ARG A 145 26.09 -20.75 2.35
N ASP A 146 26.16 -21.88 1.64
CA ASP A 146 25.36 -22.13 0.44
C ASP A 146 23.85 -22.14 0.80
N ILE A 147 23.47 -22.75 1.92
CA ILE A 147 22.09 -22.73 2.44
C ILE A 147 21.65 -21.31 2.79
N VAL A 148 22.48 -20.55 3.51
CA VAL A 148 22.19 -19.14 3.87
C VAL A 148 21.93 -18.30 2.62
N LYS A 149 22.78 -18.42 1.59
CA LYS A 149 22.62 -17.69 0.34
C LYS A 149 21.32 -18.05 -0.38
N ALA A 150 20.94 -19.33 -0.38
CA ALA A 150 19.68 -19.77 -0.97
C ALA A 150 18.46 -19.24 -0.20
N MET A 151 18.51 -19.20 1.14
CA MET A 151 17.45 -18.60 1.95
C MET A 151 17.28 -17.09 1.71
N ILE A 152 18.36 -16.38 1.37
CA ILE A 152 18.33 -14.94 1.06
C ILE A 152 17.79 -14.70 -0.35
N HIS A 153 18.26 -15.45 -1.35
CA HIS A 153 17.90 -15.25 -2.73
C HIS A 153 17.33 -16.52 -3.39
N PRO A 154 16.01 -16.55 -3.68
CA PRO A 154 15.35 -17.71 -4.25
C PRO A 154 15.83 -18.18 -5.63
N GLU A 155 16.53 -17.33 -6.39
CA GLU A 155 17.10 -17.73 -7.69
C GLU A 155 18.15 -18.84 -7.54
N ASN A 156 18.76 -18.97 -6.36
CA ASN A 156 19.73 -20.02 -6.05
C ASN A 156 19.06 -21.32 -5.55
N HIS A 157 17.73 -21.36 -5.38
CA HIS A 157 17.03 -22.53 -4.88
C HIS A 157 17.28 -23.76 -5.77
N GLN A 158 17.17 -23.62 -7.09
CA GLN A 158 17.34 -24.73 -8.03
C GLN A 158 18.78 -25.27 -8.05
N GLU A 159 19.78 -24.39 -7.93
CA GLU A 159 21.20 -24.76 -7.88
C GLU A 159 21.54 -25.52 -6.58
N ILE A 160 21.03 -25.05 -5.44
CA ILE A 160 21.25 -25.75 -4.17
C ILE A 160 20.45 -27.05 -4.13
N ILE A 161 19.19 -27.07 -4.57
CA ILE A 161 18.39 -28.29 -4.67
C ILE A 161 19.06 -29.30 -5.60
N SER A 162 19.67 -28.89 -6.72
CA SER A 162 20.37 -29.80 -7.64
C SER A 162 21.70 -30.31 -7.09
N LYS A 163 22.41 -29.51 -6.27
CA LYS A 163 23.60 -29.94 -5.52
C LYS A 163 23.27 -30.96 -4.42
N TYR A 164 22.02 -30.98 -3.96
CA TYR A 164 21.52 -31.87 -2.91
C TYR A 164 20.20 -32.56 -3.34
N PRO A 165 20.22 -33.42 -4.37
CA PRO A 165 19.01 -33.85 -5.08
C PRO A 165 18.04 -34.69 -4.26
N ASP A 166 16.74 -34.51 -4.54
CA ASP A 166 15.61 -35.31 -4.07
C ASP A 166 15.71 -36.78 -4.54
N LYS A 167 15.83 -37.66 -3.54
CA LYS A 167 15.50 -39.09 -3.43
C LYS A 167 15.63 -40.07 -4.60
N GLU A 168 15.18 -39.77 -5.82
CA GLU A 168 14.92 -40.82 -6.82
C GLU A 168 16.19 -41.27 -7.57
N PHE A 169 17.11 -40.33 -7.83
CA PHE A 169 18.37 -40.62 -8.51
C PHE A 169 19.40 -41.29 -7.58
N MET A 170 19.41 -40.92 -6.29
CA MET A 170 20.34 -41.49 -5.30
C MET A 170 19.90 -42.86 -4.79
N PHE A 171 18.59 -43.16 -4.78
CA PHE A 171 18.07 -44.48 -4.45
C PHE A 171 18.45 -45.52 -5.53
N GLN A 172 18.39 -45.16 -6.81
CA GLN A 172 18.83 -46.05 -7.89
C GLN A 172 20.34 -46.31 -7.88
N LEU A 173 21.18 -45.31 -7.56
CA LEU A 173 22.62 -45.51 -7.39
C LEU A 173 22.96 -46.39 -6.17
N SER A 174 22.16 -46.31 -5.11
CA SER A 174 22.34 -47.13 -3.90
C SER A 174 21.97 -48.60 -4.11
N ILE A 175 20.95 -48.89 -4.92
CA ILE A 175 20.59 -50.27 -5.30
C ILE A 175 21.62 -50.84 -6.29
N TYR A 176 22.13 -50.02 -7.22
CA TYR A 176 23.15 -50.45 -8.18
C TYR A 176 24.49 -50.79 -7.49
N ASN A 177 24.87 -50.08 -6.42
CA ASN A 177 26.07 -50.36 -5.63
C ASN A 177 25.86 -51.39 -4.50
N ALA A 178 24.62 -51.62 -4.04
CA ALA A 178 24.31 -52.67 -3.07
C ALA A 178 24.20 -54.07 -3.70
N TYR A 179 24.05 -54.16 -5.03
CA TYR A 179 23.95 -55.44 -5.76
C TYR A 179 25.29 -56.07 -6.20
N GLN A 180 26.43 -55.50 -5.81
CA GLN A 180 27.77 -56.02 -6.13
C GLN A 180 28.51 -56.64 -4.94
N SER A 181 27.81 -57.10 -3.90
CA SER A 181 28.48 -57.69 -2.73
C SER A 181 27.66 -58.75 -2.00
N TYR A 182 27.17 -59.77 -2.71
CA TYR A 182 26.84 -61.06 -2.08
C TYR A 182 26.99 -62.20 -3.10
N SER A 183 28.14 -62.87 -3.10
CA SER A 183 28.27 -64.34 -3.15
C SER A 183 29.74 -64.76 -3.08
N ILE A 184 30.03 -65.74 -2.21
CA ILE A 184 31.28 -66.52 -2.04
C ILE A 184 32.40 -65.85 -1.21
N TYR A 185 32.43 -66.08 0.12
CA TYR A 185 33.61 -66.63 0.83
C TYR A 185 33.31 -66.82 2.34
N LEU A 186 32.89 -68.03 2.75
CA LEU A 186 32.65 -68.39 4.16
C LEU A 186 33.47 -69.62 4.58
N SER A 187 34.80 -69.62 4.52
CA SER A 187 35.54 -70.66 5.29
C SER A 187 37.01 -70.43 5.63
N ILE A 188 37.74 -69.48 5.05
CA ILE A 188 39.21 -69.43 5.29
C ILE A 188 39.71 -68.10 5.90
N TYR A 189 38.91 -67.03 5.91
CA TYR A 189 39.38 -65.69 6.29
C TYR A 189 39.14 -65.30 7.77
N LEU A 190 38.77 -66.25 8.64
CA LEU A 190 38.31 -65.96 10.01
C LEU A 190 39.43 -65.94 11.07
N SER A 191 40.66 -66.40 10.78
CA SER A 191 41.73 -66.42 11.79
C SER A 191 42.71 -65.24 11.72
N ILE A 192 42.85 -64.59 10.56
CA ILE A 192 43.80 -63.46 10.37
C ILE A 192 43.08 -62.11 10.44
N TYR A 193 41.78 -62.05 10.15
CA TYR A 193 41.04 -60.77 10.10
C TYR A 193 40.75 -60.18 11.49
N LEU A 194 40.68 -60.99 12.54
CA LEU A 194 40.28 -60.51 13.87
C LEU A 194 41.32 -59.62 14.56
N SER A 195 42.60 -59.64 14.14
CA SER A 195 43.64 -58.78 14.71
C SER A 195 43.79 -57.42 13.99
N ILE A 196 43.38 -57.31 12.73
CA ILE A 196 43.45 -56.05 11.95
C ILE A 196 42.07 -55.36 11.89
N TYR A 197 40.96 -56.12 11.94
CA TYR A 197 39.62 -55.56 11.80
C TYR A 197 39.15 -54.77 13.02
N LEU A 198 39.70 -55.03 14.22
CA LEU A 198 39.34 -54.27 15.43
C LEU A 198 39.91 -52.84 15.44
N SER A 199 40.93 -52.54 14.62
CA SER A 199 41.51 -51.19 14.50
C SER A 199 40.99 -50.37 13.31
N ILE A 200 40.36 -51.00 12.32
CA ILE A 200 39.90 -50.31 11.09
C ILE A 200 38.36 -50.26 11.00
N SER A 201 37.63 -51.18 11.63
CA SER A 201 36.17 -51.26 11.49
C SER A 201 35.37 -50.26 12.35
N PHE A 202 36.06 -49.39 13.12
CA PHE A 202 35.38 -48.32 13.86
C PHE A 202 35.22 -47.01 13.04
N CYS A 203 35.86 -46.89 11.87
CA CYS A 203 35.96 -45.59 11.16
C CYS A 203 35.36 -45.56 9.74
N SER A 204 35.01 -46.69 9.12
CA SER A 204 34.59 -46.72 7.70
C SER A 204 33.07 -46.88 7.44
N CYS A 205 32.26 -47.22 8.45
CA CYS A 205 30.81 -47.41 8.28
C CYS A 205 29.94 -46.21 8.72
N LEU A 206 30.52 -45.23 9.44
CA LEU A 206 29.80 -44.04 9.93
C LEU A 206 29.78 -42.88 8.93
N PHE A 207 30.79 -42.75 8.06
CA PHE A 207 30.88 -41.62 7.12
C PHE A 207 29.87 -41.70 5.94
N PRO A 208 29.69 -42.86 5.27
CA PRO A 208 28.74 -42.94 4.15
C PRO A 208 27.28 -42.87 4.61
N SER A 209 26.96 -43.48 5.75
CA SER A 209 25.60 -43.53 6.31
C SER A 209 25.12 -42.15 6.79
N VAL A 210 26.00 -41.34 7.40
CA VAL A 210 25.71 -39.95 7.78
C VAL A 210 25.55 -39.07 6.54
N HIS A 211 26.37 -39.22 5.49
CA HIS A 211 26.23 -38.45 4.25
C HIS A 211 24.96 -38.79 3.47
N ILE A 212 24.56 -40.06 3.41
CA ILE A 212 23.32 -40.52 2.77
C ILE A 212 22.09 -40.05 3.57
N TYR A 213 22.13 -40.15 4.90
CA TYR A 213 21.05 -39.65 5.75
C TYR A 213 20.91 -38.13 5.66
N LEU A 214 22.02 -37.40 5.70
CA LEU A 214 22.04 -35.94 5.59
C LEU A 214 21.52 -35.49 4.22
N SER A 215 21.90 -36.15 3.11
CA SER A 215 21.41 -35.79 1.77
C SER A 215 19.92 -36.11 1.55
N ILE A 216 19.42 -37.24 2.07
CA ILE A 216 17.98 -37.57 2.03
C ILE A 216 17.16 -36.63 2.93
N TYR A 217 17.70 -36.24 4.09
CA TYR A 217 17.07 -35.28 4.99
C TYR A 217 17.09 -33.87 4.40
N LEU A 218 18.21 -33.45 3.81
CA LEU A 218 18.35 -32.13 3.19
C LEU A 218 17.36 -31.99 2.04
N SER A 219 17.22 -32.97 1.15
CA SER A 219 16.33 -32.86 -0.01
C SER A 219 14.83 -32.76 0.32
N ILE A 220 14.32 -33.52 1.30
CA ILE A 220 12.89 -33.49 1.67
C ILE A 220 12.48 -32.19 2.37
N TYR A 221 13.37 -31.64 3.22
CA TYR A 221 13.02 -30.56 4.15
C TYR A 221 13.56 -29.19 3.75
N LEU A 222 14.53 -29.13 2.83
CA LEU A 222 15.13 -27.88 2.33
C LEU A 222 14.07 -26.92 1.77
N SER A 223 13.00 -27.41 1.13
CA SER A 223 11.92 -26.55 0.60
C SER A 223 11.23 -25.70 1.67
N ILE A 224 11.00 -26.27 2.87
CA ILE A 224 10.39 -25.56 4.00
C ILE A 224 11.35 -24.50 4.52
N TYR A 225 12.61 -24.87 4.72
CA TYR A 225 13.59 -23.97 5.33
C TYR A 225 13.95 -22.79 4.44
N LEU A 226 14.08 -23.03 3.13
CA LEU A 226 14.25 -21.96 2.13
C LEU A 226 13.07 -20.98 2.13
N SER A 227 11.87 -21.45 2.48
CA SER A 227 10.65 -20.63 2.55
C SER A 227 10.51 -19.80 3.83
N ILE A 228 11.40 -19.95 4.83
CA ILE A 228 11.27 -19.23 6.12
C ILE A 228 11.62 -17.74 5.95
N VAL A 229 12.75 -17.44 5.32
CA VAL A 229 13.29 -16.08 5.19
C VAL A 229 12.74 -15.40 3.93
N SER A 230 12.74 -16.10 2.80
CA SER A 230 12.29 -15.56 1.51
C SER A 230 11.41 -16.56 0.78
N ASN A 231 10.10 -16.42 0.90
CA ASN A 231 9.13 -17.30 0.25
C ASN A 231 8.72 -16.72 -1.11
N ASP A 232 9.32 -17.19 -2.19
CA ASP A 232 8.97 -16.75 -3.54
C ASP A 232 7.62 -17.31 -4.04
N GLU A 233 7.27 -18.50 -3.56
CA GLU A 233 6.07 -19.24 -3.97
C GLU A 233 4.79 -18.50 -3.58
N ASN A 234 4.60 -18.25 -2.29
CA ASN A 234 3.41 -17.61 -1.74
C ASN A 234 3.71 -16.28 -1.04
N GLY A 235 4.97 -15.93 -0.77
CA GLY A 235 5.30 -14.65 -0.14
C GLY A 235 4.84 -14.52 1.30
N ILE A 236 4.67 -15.62 2.04
CA ILE A 236 4.52 -15.63 3.49
C ILE A 236 5.84 -16.11 4.08
N ASP A 237 6.58 -15.19 4.69
CA ASP A 237 7.89 -15.39 5.30
C ASP A 237 8.04 -14.45 6.51
N VAL A 238 9.09 -14.69 7.30
CA VAL A 238 9.33 -13.96 8.55
C VAL A 238 9.81 -12.52 8.32
N ASP A 239 10.42 -12.23 7.16
CA ASP A 239 10.68 -10.86 6.68
C ASP A 239 9.39 -10.03 6.73
N LYS A 240 8.32 -10.55 6.12
CA LYS A 240 7.01 -9.88 6.10
C LYS A 240 6.37 -9.77 7.46
N TRP A 241 6.57 -10.75 8.32
CA TRP A 241 6.02 -10.68 9.66
C TRP A 241 6.66 -9.56 10.48
N ASP A 242 7.98 -9.42 10.42
CA ASP A 242 8.67 -8.32 11.08
C ASP A 242 8.24 -6.98 10.49
N TYR A 243 8.44 -6.73 9.18
CA TYR A 243 8.24 -5.37 8.68
C TYR A 243 6.77 -4.94 8.75
N LEU A 244 5.80 -5.85 8.60
CA LEU A 244 4.40 -5.44 8.72
C LEU A 244 4.02 -5.04 10.14
N ALA A 245 4.52 -5.77 11.15
CA ALA A 245 4.29 -5.43 12.55
C ALA A 245 5.07 -4.15 12.92
N ARG A 246 6.34 -4.07 12.54
CA ARG A 246 7.24 -2.95 12.80
C ARG A 246 6.77 -1.67 12.12
N ASP A 247 6.48 -1.72 10.83
CA ASP A 247 6.02 -0.55 10.09
C ASP A 247 4.66 -0.09 10.60
N ALA A 248 3.73 -1.00 10.94
CA ALA A 248 2.46 -0.61 11.55
C ALA A 248 2.67 0.13 12.88
N PHE A 249 3.56 -0.38 13.75
CA PHE A 249 3.93 0.27 15.00
C PHE A 249 4.49 1.68 14.78
N TYR A 250 5.49 1.82 13.90
CA TYR A 250 6.13 3.12 13.62
C TYR A 250 5.26 4.08 12.81
N LEU A 251 4.26 3.59 12.07
CA LEU A 251 3.27 4.41 11.40
C LEU A 251 2.09 4.81 12.32
N GLY A 252 2.06 4.32 13.56
CA GLY A 252 0.95 4.57 14.50
C GLY A 252 -0.35 3.91 14.07
N GLN A 253 -0.28 2.78 13.36
CA GLN A 253 -1.44 2.04 12.90
C GLN A 253 -1.88 1.00 13.92
N ASN A 254 -3.18 0.97 14.22
CA ASN A 254 -3.78 -0.18 14.89
C ASN A 254 -3.93 -1.32 13.87
N SER A 255 -3.00 -2.26 13.91
CA SER A 255 -3.02 -3.44 13.05
C SER A 255 -3.54 -4.66 13.82
N ASN A 256 -4.50 -5.36 13.23
CA ASN A 256 -4.96 -6.68 13.72
C ASN A 256 -4.07 -7.83 13.22
N PHE A 257 -2.92 -7.52 12.61
CA PHE A 257 -1.98 -8.53 12.16
C PHE A 257 -1.29 -9.19 13.36
N ASP A 258 -1.56 -10.48 13.52
CA ASP A 258 -1.01 -11.31 14.60
C ASP A 258 -0.24 -12.47 13.99
N TYR A 259 1.06 -12.26 13.76
CA TYR A 259 1.95 -13.31 13.27
C TYR A 259 2.21 -14.38 14.34
N MET A 260 2.10 -14.06 15.64
CA MET A 260 2.29 -15.04 16.72
C MET A 260 1.25 -16.15 16.64
N ARG A 261 0.00 -15.80 16.29
CA ARG A 261 -1.05 -16.78 16.04
C ARG A 261 -0.80 -17.65 14.81
N LEU A 262 -0.18 -17.11 13.76
CA LEU A 262 0.22 -17.88 12.59
C LEU A 262 1.36 -18.84 12.94
N PHE A 263 2.38 -18.33 13.63
CA PHE A 263 3.52 -19.08 14.14
C PHE A 263 3.09 -20.27 14.99
N ALA A 264 2.26 -20.04 16.01
CA ALA A 264 1.81 -21.06 16.96
C ALA A 264 0.95 -22.19 16.36
N HIS A 265 0.54 -22.04 15.09
CA HIS A 265 -0.33 -22.98 14.40
C HIS A 265 0.24 -23.48 13.07
N ALA A 266 1.42 -23.02 12.67
CA ALA A 266 2.12 -23.54 11.51
C ALA A 266 2.39 -25.05 11.70
N LYS A 267 2.30 -25.80 10.61
CA LYS A 267 2.72 -27.20 10.53
C LYS A 267 3.45 -27.41 9.23
N ALA A 268 4.43 -28.29 9.20
CA ALA A 268 5.04 -28.70 7.94
C ALA A 268 4.42 -30.03 7.49
N LEU A 269 3.75 -30.02 6.35
CA LEU A 269 2.98 -31.15 5.82
C LEU A 269 3.36 -31.40 4.36
N LYS A 270 3.22 -32.66 3.94
CA LYS A 270 3.49 -33.08 2.56
C LYS A 270 2.27 -32.82 1.68
N VAL A 271 2.42 -32.01 0.64
CA VAL A 271 1.40 -31.76 -0.38
C VAL A 271 2.05 -31.92 -1.75
N ASP A 272 1.41 -32.66 -2.66
CA ASP A 272 1.89 -32.91 -4.03
C ASP A 272 3.36 -33.41 -4.08
N GLY A 273 3.75 -34.26 -3.13
CA GLY A 273 5.10 -34.83 -3.09
C GLY A 273 6.14 -33.98 -2.35
N LYS A 274 5.84 -32.70 -2.04
CA LYS A 274 6.76 -31.74 -1.43
C LYS A 274 6.31 -31.32 -0.04
N MET A 275 7.26 -30.92 0.79
CA MET A 275 6.94 -30.40 2.11
C MET A 275 6.67 -28.89 2.05
N HIS A 276 5.57 -28.45 2.68
CA HIS A 276 5.14 -27.06 2.74
C HIS A 276 4.80 -26.63 4.17
N ILE A 277 4.96 -25.34 4.48
CA ILE A 277 4.39 -24.73 5.69
C ILE A 277 2.89 -24.53 5.45
N CYS A 278 2.08 -25.19 6.26
CA CYS A 278 0.63 -25.20 6.19
C CYS A 278 0.01 -24.61 7.46
N TYR A 279 -1.19 -24.06 7.34
CA TYR A 279 -1.91 -23.40 8.42
C TYR A 279 -3.31 -24.00 8.62
N PRO A 280 -3.91 -23.93 9.81
CA PRO A 280 -5.27 -24.43 9.98
C PRO A 280 -6.24 -23.52 9.21
N LEU A 281 -7.28 -24.12 8.61
CA LEU A 281 -8.26 -23.43 7.77
C LEU A 281 -8.87 -22.18 8.43
N LYS A 282 -9.02 -22.18 9.76
CA LYS A 282 -9.53 -21.06 10.57
C LYS A 282 -8.68 -19.77 10.48
N LEU A 283 -7.44 -19.84 9.99
CA LEU A 283 -6.52 -18.70 9.88
C LEU A 283 -6.48 -18.07 8.48
N LYS A 284 -7.32 -18.52 7.54
CA LYS A 284 -7.36 -17.96 6.18
C LYS A 284 -7.56 -16.43 6.16
N GLU A 285 -8.40 -15.90 7.05
CA GLU A 285 -8.64 -14.46 7.16
C GLU A 285 -7.45 -13.71 7.79
N ASN A 286 -6.75 -14.33 8.74
CA ASN A 286 -5.52 -13.76 9.31
C ASN A 286 -4.43 -13.61 8.24
N ILE A 287 -4.25 -14.64 7.42
CA ILE A 287 -3.30 -14.62 6.30
C ILE A 287 -3.74 -13.60 5.24
N HIS A 288 -5.04 -13.52 4.91
CA HIS A 288 -5.55 -12.49 4.02
C HIS A 288 -5.32 -11.07 4.55
N GLY A 289 -5.38 -10.89 5.88
CA GLY A 289 -5.02 -9.65 6.57
C GLY A 289 -3.60 -9.15 6.27
N ILE A 290 -2.61 -10.05 6.10
CA ILE A 290 -1.22 -9.70 5.71
C ILE A 290 -1.22 -8.94 4.39
N TYR A 291 -1.91 -9.50 3.41
CA TYR A 291 -2.03 -8.95 2.07
C TYR A 291 -2.75 -7.59 2.12
N HIS A 292 -3.82 -7.49 2.90
CA HIS A 292 -4.56 -6.24 3.09
C HIS A 292 -3.70 -5.13 3.72
N LEU A 293 -3.00 -5.44 4.82
CA LEU A 293 -2.13 -4.49 5.53
C LEU A 293 -0.98 -4.04 4.65
N LYS A 294 -0.31 -4.98 3.97
CA LYS A 294 0.74 -4.65 3.00
C LYS A 294 0.22 -3.66 1.96
N ARG A 295 -0.93 -3.94 1.34
CA ARG A 295 -1.54 -3.03 0.36
C ARG A 295 -1.81 -1.66 0.96
N TRP A 296 -2.34 -1.61 2.18
CA TRP A 296 -2.61 -0.36 2.88
C TRP A 296 -1.31 0.45 3.04
N ASN A 297 -0.24 -0.16 3.56
CA ASN A 297 1.06 0.50 3.74
C ASN A 297 1.63 0.99 2.41
N PHE A 298 1.55 0.18 1.35
CA PHE A 298 1.98 0.61 0.01
C PHE A 298 1.21 1.83 -0.49
N LYS A 299 -0.11 1.88 -0.28
CA LYS A 299 -0.95 2.98 -0.77
C LYS A 299 -0.77 4.26 0.04
N HIS A 300 -0.74 4.13 1.36
CA HIS A 300 -0.88 5.25 2.28
C HIS A 300 0.45 5.73 2.86
N ALA A 301 1.47 4.87 2.92
CA ALA A 301 2.81 5.20 3.42
C ALA A 301 3.86 5.14 2.30
N TYR A 302 4.27 3.94 1.88
CA TYR A 302 5.46 3.75 1.03
C TYR A 302 5.37 4.46 -0.33
N GLN A 303 4.18 4.49 -0.95
CA GLN A 303 3.94 5.16 -2.23
C GLN A 303 2.99 6.35 -2.07
N HIS A 304 2.99 6.98 -0.89
CA HIS A 304 2.24 8.21 -0.67
C HIS A 304 2.73 9.30 -1.64
N ARG A 305 1.81 10.11 -2.19
CA ARG A 305 2.14 11.13 -3.20
C ARG A 305 3.26 12.09 -2.78
N VAL A 306 3.30 12.51 -1.52
CA VAL A 306 4.35 13.40 -1.00
C VAL A 306 5.69 12.67 -0.88
N VAL A 307 5.68 11.38 -0.52
CA VAL A 307 6.90 10.55 -0.47
C VAL A 307 7.48 10.38 -1.87
N LEU A 308 6.61 10.09 -2.86
CA LEU A 308 7.01 10.02 -4.26
C LEU A 308 7.59 11.35 -4.75
N CYS A 309 6.97 12.48 -4.39
CA CYS A 309 7.46 13.82 -4.72
C CYS A 309 8.87 14.06 -4.16
N ILE A 310 9.09 13.77 -2.87
CA ILE A 310 10.41 13.93 -2.23
C ILE A 310 11.45 13.02 -2.88
N GLY A 311 11.10 11.77 -3.20
CA GLY A 311 12.01 10.88 -3.91
C GLY A 311 12.41 11.39 -5.29
N LEU A 312 11.48 12.03 -6.02
CA LEU A 312 11.77 12.65 -7.32
C LEU A 312 12.65 13.91 -7.17
N MET A 313 12.35 14.77 -6.19
CA MET A 313 13.19 15.94 -5.87
C MET A 313 14.60 15.51 -5.48
N PHE A 314 14.71 14.48 -4.64
CA PHE A 314 16.00 13.94 -4.24
C PHE A 314 16.79 13.39 -5.43
N ALA A 315 16.11 12.72 -6.38
CA ALA A 315 16.75 12.25 -7.60
C ALA A 315 17.27 13.38 -8.49
N ASP A 316 16.56 14.52 -8.54
CA ASP A 316 17.07 15.72 -9.21
C ASP A 316 18.25 16.34 -8.42
N ALA A 317 18.18 16.37 -7.09
CA ALA A 317 19.25 16.89 -6.23
C ALA A 317 20.58 16.11 -6.37
N VAL A 318 20.51 14.77 -6.48
CA VAL A 318 21.69 13.94 -6.72
C VAL A 318 22.36 14.28 -8.06
N LYS A 319 21.55 14.55 -9.11
CA LYS A 319 22.07 14.95 -10.43
C LYS A 319 22.69 16.34 -10.38
N GLU A 320 22.02 17.29 -9.73
CA GLU A 320 22.50 18.67 -9.55
C GLU A 320 23.82 18.71 -8.77
N GLY A 321 23.88 18.02 -7.63
CA GLY A 321 25.06 17.96 -6.77
C GLY A 321 26.18 17.02 -7.27
N GLN A 322 26.00 16.38 -8.43
CA GLN A 322 26.94 15.46 -9.09
C GLN A 322 27.52 14.40 -8.14
N LEU A 323 26.71 13.90 -7.20
CA LEU A 323 27.19 13.02 -6.15
C LEU A 323 27.17 11.56 -6.62
N GLN A 324 28.33 10.90 -6.58
CA GLN A 324 28.42 9.49 -6.90
C GLN A 324 27.86 8.64 -5.77
N ILE A 325 26.86 7.83 -6.07
CA ILE A 325 26.30 6.88 -5.11
C ILE A 325 26.89 5.49 -5.36
N THR A 326 27.43 4.88 -4.31
CA THR A 326 28.06 3.56 -4.32
C THR A 326 27.29 2.57 -3.45
N ASP A 327 27.59 1.28 -3.56
CA ASP A 327 26.97 0.24 -2.72
C ASP A 327 27.29 0.41 -1.22
N LYS A 328 28.33 1.17 -0.87
CA LYS A 328 28.67 1.52 0.52
C LYS A 328 27.85 2.69 1.06
N SER A 329 27.17 3.44 0.20
CA SER A 329 26.47 4.66 0.58
C SER A 329 25.30 4.35 1.53
N THR A 330 24.99 5.30 2.41
CA THR A 330 23.88 5.26 3.37
C THR A 330 23.00 6.50 3.18
N ASP A 331 21.96 6.69 4.00
CA ASP A 331 21.11 7.89 3.95
C ASP A 331 21.91 9.20 4.18
N ALA A 332 23.15 9.11 4.67
CA ALA A 332 24.06 10.24 4.82
C ALA A 332 24.27 11.04 3.53
N ILE A 333 24.04 10.43 2.35
CA ILE A 333 24.09 11.14 1.07
C ILE A 333 23.16 12.36 1.02
N TYR A 334 22.06 12.36 1.76
CA TYR A 334 21.15 13.50 1.83
C TYR A 334 21.80 14.72 2.48
N TYR A 335 22.53 14.50 3.58
CA TYR A 335 23.25 15.58 4.24
C TYR A 335 24.44 16.06 3.41
N ASN A 336 25.10 15.16 2.67
CA ASN A 336 26.22 15.52 1.80
C ASN A 336 25.81 16.38 0.59
N LEU A 337 24.52 16.41 0.25
CA LEU A 337 23.97 17.28 -0.80
C LEU A 337 23.62 18.69 -0.29
N ARG A 338 23.65 18.95 1.02
CA ARG A 338 23.48 20.30 1.57
C ARG A 338 24.59 21.22 1.05
N GLY A 339 24.20 22.42 0.59
CA GLY A 339 25.12 23.37 -0.05
C GLY A 339 25.61 22.95 -1.44
N ARG A 340 25.20 21.78 -1.96
CA ARG A 340 25.49 21.32 -3.33
C ARG A 340 24.27 21.27 -4.23
N SER A 341 23.06 21.30 -3.65
CA SER A 341 21.81 21.36 -4.40
C SER A 341 20.79 22.22 -3.67
N GLU A 342 20.25 23.22 -4.36
CA GLU A 342 19.18 24.08 -3.85
C GLU A 342 17.90 23.25 -3.59
N ILE A 343 17.73 22.14 -4.31
CA ILE A 343 16.56 21.25 -4.16
C ILE A 343 16.50 20.63 -2.76
N ILE A 344 17.64 20.34 -2.13
CA ILE A 344 17.66 19.85 -0.73
C ILE A 344 17.12 20.91 0.21
N GLU A 345 17.54 22.17 0.05
CA GLU A 345 17.06 23.28 0.87
C GLU A 345 15.55 23.49 0.70
N LYS A 346 15.04 23.33 -0.54
CA LYS A 346 13.61 23.34 -0.83
C LYS A 346 12.85 22.22 -0.12
N ILE A 347 13.39 20.99 -0.11
CA ILE A 347 12.79 19.87 0.64
C ILE A 347 12.70 20.23 2.14
N GLU A 348 13.77 20.79 2.71
CA GLU A 348 13.85 21.18 4.12
C GLU A 348 12.89 22.31 4.49
N ARG A 349 12.71 23.30 3.60
CA ARG A 349 11.73 24.40 3.74
C ARG A 349 10.30 24.01 3.38
N ARG A 350 10.09 22.78 2.94
CA ARG A 350 8.80 22.25 2.45
C ARG A 350 8.28 22.91 1.17
N GLU A 351 9.19 23.51 0.40
CA GLU A 351 8.95 24.03 -0.95
C GLU A 351 8.99 22.89 -1.98
N LEU A 352 8.09 21.92 -1.82
CA LEU A 352 8.06 20.70 -2.64
C LEU A 352 7.54 20.97 -4.06
N TYR A 353 7.86 20.06 -4.99
CA TYR A 353 7.25 20.09 -6.32
C TYR A 353 5.72 20.05 -6.24
N VAL A 354 5.06 20.81 -7.13
CA VAL A 354 3.61 20.96 -7.14
C VAL A 354 2.99 19.71 -7.76
N SER A 355 2.13 19.01 -7.02
CA SER A 355 1.42 17.83 -7.54
C SER A 355 0.27 18.25 -8.44
N LEU A 356 0.26 17.77 -9.70
CA LEU A 356 -0.82 17.96 -10.66
C LEU A 356 -1.98 16.98 -10.47
N GLY A 357 -1.79 15.94 -9.67
CA GLY A 357 -2.78 14.89 -9.43
C GLY A 357 -2.36 13.52 -9.97
N GLY A 358 -3.21 12.52 -9.70
CA GLY A 358 -3.00 11.13 -10.08
C GLY A 358 -3.90 10.71 -11.24
N ILE A 359 -3.32 10.07 -12.26
CA ILE A 359 -4.06 9.47 -13.37
C ILE A 359 -3.88 7.95 -13.32
N PRO A 360 -4.97 7.16 -13.25
CA PRO A 360 -4.89 5.71 -13.35
C PRO A 360 -4.19 5.27 -14.63
N LYS A 361 -3.28 4.29 -14.53
CA LYS A 361 -2.44 3.86 -15.65
C LYS A 361 -3.25 3.40 -16.87
N HIS A 362 -4.41 2.79 -16.65
CA HIS A 362 -5.29 2.33 -17.73
C HIS A 362 -5.94 3.50 -18.50
N LYS A 363 -6.07 4.69 -17.90
CA LYS A 363 -6.60 5.90 -18.55
C LYS A 363 -5.57 6.63 -19.42
N LEU A 364 -4.29 6.26 -19.29
CA LEU A 364 -3.19 6.79 -20.11
C LEU A 364 -2.77 5.81 -21.19
N PHE A 365 -2.86 4.51 -20.92
CA PHE A 365 -2.35 3.48 -21.83
C PHE A 365 -3.46 2.54 -22.25
N GLN A 366 -3.69 2.43 -23.57
CA GLN A 366 -4.73 1.60 -24.16
C GLN A 366 -4.46 0.09 -24.05
N ASN A 367 -3.20 -0.34 -23.91
CA ASN A 367 -2.81 -1.75 -23.70
C ASN A 367 -2.12 -1.98 -22.35
N THR A 368 -2.52 -3.05 -21.68
CA THR A 368 -1.95 -3.56 -20.43
C THR A 368 -0.93 -4.64 -20.72
N ASP A 369 0.27 -4.30 -21.20
CA ASP A 369 1.49 -5.04 -20.85
C ASP A 369 2.77 -4.37 -21.38
N SER A 370 3.86 -4.70 -20.68
CA SER A 370 5.27 -4.30 -20.85
C SER A 370 5.66 -2.86 -20.47
N GLU A 371 6.49 -2.77 -19.42
CA GLU A 371 7.40 -1.68 -19.03
C GLU A 371 7.07 -0.26 -19.51
N LYS A 372 6.11 0.36 -18.83
CA LYS A 372 5.74 1.76 -19.04
C LYS A 372 6.72 2.65 -18.29
N THR A 373 7.70 3.18 -19.00
CA THR A 373 8.69 4.13 -18.48
C THR A 373 8.02 5.46 -18.09
N GLY A 374 8.60 6.16 -17.10
CA GLY A 374 8.10 7.47 -16.67
C GLY A 374 8.04 8.48 -17.82
N ASN A 375 9.02 8.46 -18.72
CA ASN A 375 9.07 9.36 -19.88
C ASN A 375 7.85 9.18 -20.80
N LYS A 376 7.46 7.94 -21.10
CA LYS A 376 6.27 7.68 -21.93
C LYS A 376 4.99 8.18 -21.26
N ALA A 377 4.90 8.11 -19.93
CA ALA A 377 3.75 8.66 -19.21
C ALA A 377 3.69 10.20 -19.30
N ILE A 378 4.85 10.87 -19.29
CA ILE A 378 4.94 12.32 -19.52
C ILE A 378 4.52 12.67 -20.95
N ASP A 379 5.00 11.93 -21.95
CA ASP A 379 4.65 12.17 -23.36
C ASP A 379 3.14 12.05 -23.59
N LEU A 380 2.51 10.99 -23.07
CA LEU A 380 1.06 10.79 -23.15
C LEU A 380 0.27 11.85 -22.36
N PHE A 381 0.83 12.35 -21.25
CA PHE A 381 0.23 13.45 -20.52
C PHE A 381 0.22 14.72 -21.36
N LEU A 382 1.35 15.08 -21.96
CA LEU A 382 1.48 16.26 -22.82
C LEU A 382 0.58 16.16 -24.05
N GLU A 383 0.53 15.00 -24.70
CA GLU A 383 -0.37 14.75 -25.84
C GLU A 383 -1.84 14.93 -25.45
N LYS A 384 -2.25 14.34 -24.32
CA LYS A 384 -3.64 14.40 -23.83
C LYS A 384 -4.09 15.81 -23.45
N PHE A 385 -3.16 16.65 -23.02
CA PHE A 385 -3.44 18.02 -22.56
C PHE A 385 -2.90 19.09 -23.49
N LYS A 386 -2.52 18.76 -24.73
CA LYS A 386 -1.91 19.69 -25.70
C LYS A 386 -2.70 20.98 -25.94
N ASP A 387 -4.02 20.93 -25.79
CA ASP A 387 -4.93 22.06 -25.99
C ASP A 387 -5.16 22.89 -24.70
N ALA A 388 -4.57 22.47 -23.57
CA ALA A 388 -4.66 23.21 -22.32
C ALA A 388 -3.78 24.47 -22.37
N LYS A 389 -4.34 25.60 -21.93
CA LYS A 389 -3.58 26.84 -21.79
C LYS A 389 -2.50 26.69 -20.72
N ASP A 390 -1.28 27.15 -21.02
CA ASP A 390 -0.12 27.16 -20.12
C ASP A 390 0.38 25.75 -19.71
N ILE A 391 0.39 24.78 -20.65
CA ILE A 391 0.91 23.43 -20.38
C ILE A 391 2.41 23.46 -20.01
N PRO A 392 2.85 22.73 -18.96
CA PRO A 392 4.25 22.64 -18.57
C PRO A 392 5.13 22.07 -19.67
N LYS A 393 6.39 22.49 -19.71
CA LYS A 393 7.37 21.87 -20.59
C LYS A 393 7.71 20.46 -20.10
N LYS A 394 8.17 19.60 -21.01
CA LYS A 394 8.52 18.21 -20.69
C LYS A 394 9.58 18.13 -19.60
N GLU A 395 10.54 19.05 -19.61
CA GLU A 395 11.67 19.11 -18.67
C GLU A 395 11.24 19.53 -17.26
N GLU A 396 10.09 20.21 -17.14
CA GLU A 396 9.52 20.65 -15.87
C GLU A 396 8.71 19.56 -15.17
N LEU A 397 8.30 18.53 -15.93
CA LEU A 397 7.46 17.46 -15.43
C LEU A 397 8.28 16.34 -14.78
N ARG A 398 7.73 15.81 -13.69
CA ARG A 398 8.18 14.59 -13.04
C ARG A 398 6.99 13.67 -12.82
N VAL A 399 7.22 12.37 -12.87
CA VAL A 399 6.16 11.38 -12.68
C VAL A 399 6.55 10.33 -11.65
N GLY A 400 5.72 10.23 -10.61
CA GLY A 400 5.78 9.18 -9.60
C GLY A 400 4.85 8.04 -9.99
N SER A 401 5.31 6.79 -9.85
CA SER A 401 4.53 5.61 -10.21
C SER A 401 4.07 4.90 -8.94
N GLN A 402 2.76 4.97 -8.67
CA GLN A 402 2.12 4.13 -7.67
C GLN A 402 1.70 2.82 -8.35
N SER A 403 2.34 1.73 -7.98
CA SER A 403 2.06 0.40 -8.52
C SER A 403 1.66 -0.53 -7.39
N PHE A 404 0.45 -1.03 -7.48
CA PHE A 404 -0.03 -2.10 -6.64
C PHE A 404 0.16 -3.40 -7.39
N LYS A 405 1.12 -4.23 -6.96
CA LYS A 405 1.12 -5.65 -7.33
C LYS A 405 0.07 -6.42 -6.52
N TYR A 406 -1.10 -5.81 -6.29
CA TYR A 406 -2.22 -6.38 -5.56
C TYR A 406 -3.36 -6.67 -6.53
N GLY A 407 -3.95 -7.86 -6.45
CA GLY A 407 -4.84 -8.42 -7.47
C GLY A 407 -4.34 -9.78 -7.92
N ARG A 408 -4.18 -10.00 -9.24
CA ARG A 408 -3.84 -11.31 -9.82
C ARG A 408 -2.59 -11.96 -9.18
N MET A 409 -1.54 -11.20 -8.88
CA MET A 409 -0.32 -11.74 -8.26
C MET A 409 -0.54 -12.19 -6.79
N ALA A 410 -1.18 -11.35 -5.96
CA ALA A 410 -1.50 -11.70 -4.58
C ALA A 410 -2.48 -12.89 -4.53
N LYS A 411 -3.48 -12.89 -5.42
CA LYS A 411 -4.44 -13.98 -5.61
C LYS A 411 -3.75 -15.28 -6.03
N ASN A 412 -2.80 -15.21 -6.97
CA ASN A 412 -2.02 -16.36 -7.41
C ASN A 412 -1.11 -16.89 -6.30
N ARG A 413 -0.50 -16.01 -5.50
CA ARG A 413 0.31 -16.40 -4.34
C ARG A 413 -0.53 -17.05 -3.24
N PHE A 414 -1.70 -16.48 -2.96
CA PHE A 414 -2.64 -17.03 -1.96
C PHE A 414 -3.12 -18.44 -2.33
N ARG A 415 -3.28 -18.74 -3.63
CA ARG A 415 -3.61 -20.09 -4.12
C ARG A 415 -2.56 -21.15 -3.78
N LYS A 416 -1.32 -20.74 -3.55
CA LYS A 416 -0.21 -21.62 -3.16
C LYS A 416 -0.01 -21.70 -1.65
N ILE A 417 -1.02 -21.30 -0.88
CA ILE A 417 -1.06 -21.48 0.57
C ILE A 417 -1.93 -22.69 0.87
N TYR A 418 -1.38 -23.61 1.64
CA TYR A 418 -2.03 -24.86 2.00
C TYR A 418 -2.61 -24.79 3.41
N PHE A 419 -3.85 -25.25 3.53
CA PHE A 419 -4.62 -25.23 4.76
C PHE A 419 -5.03 -26.63 5.20
N TYR A 420 -4.90 -26.96 6.48
CA TYR A 420 -5.39 -28.22 7.04
C TYR A 420 -6.70 -28.02 7.82
N PRO A 421 -7.70 -28.91 7.67
CA PRO A 421 -8.92 -28.88 8.44
C PRO A 421 -8.69 -29.38 9.87
N LYS A 422 -9.52 -28.94 10.82
CA LYS A 422 -9.46 -29.43 12.21
C LYS A 422 -9.74 -30.93 12.30
N SER A 423 -10.62 -31.45 11.44
CA SER A 423 -11.03 -32.86 11.41
C SER A 423 -9.94 -33.79 10.88
N ASN A 424 -9.05 -33.31 10.01
CA ASN A 424 -7.94 -34.09 9.48
C ASN A 424 -6.69 -33.21 9.33
N PRO A 425 -5.90 -33.05 10.40
CA PRO A 425 -4.75 -32.14 10.42
C PRO A 425 -3.59 -32.53 9.49
N GLU A 426 -3.57 -33.74 8.93
CA GLU A 426 -2.53 -34.22 8.02
C GLU A 426 -2.86 -33.96 6.54
N ASN A 427 -4.12 -33.68 6.24
CA ASN A 427 -4.58 -33.44 4.87
C ASN A 427 -4.66 -31.93 4.57
N ALA A 428 -3.52 -31.33 4.20
CA ALA A 428 -3.46 -29.93 3.81
C ALA A 428 -3.80 -29.75 2.32
N GLN A 429 -4.64 -28.76 2.01
CA GLN A 429 -5.11 -28.47 0.66
C GLN A 429 -5.17 -26.97 0.42
N SER A 430 -5.05 -26.54 -0.83
CA SER A 430 -5.28 -25.14 -1.20
C SER A 430 -6.77 -24.81 -1.11
N LEU A 431 -7.11 -23.54 -0.86
CA LEU A 431 -8.51 -23.13 -0.87
C LEU A 431 -9.11 -23.24 -2.27
N PRO A 432 -10.41 -23.58 -2.38
CA PRO A 432 -11.11 -23.53 -3.65
C PRO A 432 -10.96 -22.18 -4.33
N LYS A 433 -10.81 -22.20 -5.67
CA LYS A 433 -10.70 -20.98 -6.48
C LYS A 433 -11.84 -20.01 -6.20
N ALA A 434 -13.07 -20.49 -6.07
CA ALA A 434 -14.24 -19.66 -5.80
C ALA A 434 -14.13 -18.88 -4.47
N ASP A 435 -13.64 -19.54 -3.41
CA ASP A 435 -13.47 -18.91 -2.10
C ASP A 435 -12.42 -17.80 -2.14
N ILE A 436 -11.27 -18.06 -2.77
CA ILE A 436 -10.23 -17.06 -2.95
C ILE A 436 -10.75 -15.91 -3.82
N ASP A 437 -11.48 -16.22 -4.88
CA ASP A 437 -12.06 -15.23 -5.77
C ASP A 437 -13.04 -14.31 -5.00
N ALA A 438 -13.84 -14.86 -4.08
CA ALA A 438 -14.72 -14.11 -3.20
C ALA A 438 -13.96 -13.25 -2.16
N MET A 439 -12.91 -13.79 -1.53
CA MET A 439 -12.09 -13.05 -0.55
C MET A 439 -11.41 -11.82 -1.14
N PHE A 440 -11.03 -11.88 -2.42
CA PHE A 440 -10.33 -10.80 -3.13
C PHE A 440 -11.25 -9.97 -4.05
N ALA A 441 -12.57 -10.17 -4.02
CA ALA A 441 -13.52 -9.66 -5.02
C ALA A 441 -13.67 -8.13 -5.11
N ALA A 442 -13.26 -7.37 -4.10
CA ALA A 442 -13.68 -5.96 -3.95
C ALA A 442 -12.57 -4.91 -4.04
N ALA A 443 -11.38 -5.21 -4.56
CA ALA A 443 -10.28 -4.26 -4.40
C ALA A 443 -9.27 -4.27 -5.55
N PHE A 444 -9.55 -3.53 -6.63
CA PHE A 444 -8.50 -3.04 -7.52
C PHE A 444 -8.18 -1.60 -7.12
N ALA A 445 -7.13 -1.39 -6.32
CA ALA A 445 -6.54 -0.06 -6.28
C ALA A 445 -5.84 0.07 -7.62
N GLU A 446 -6.33 0.98 -8.45
CA GLU A 446 -5.80 1.14 -9.79
C GLU A 446 -4.37 1.69 -9.67
N PRO A 447 -3.38 1.02 -10.31
CA PRO A 447 -2.07 1.62 -10.47
C PRO A 447 -2.23 3.05 -11.00
N THR A 448 -1.51 4.00 -10.42
CA THR A 448 -1.71 5.43 -10.68
C THR A 448 -0.36 6.09 -10.96
N PHE A 449 -0.30 6.96 -11.97
CA PHE A 449 0.81 7.89 -12.17
C PHE A 449 0.46 9.22 -11.52
N PHE A 450 1.33 9.72 -10.66
CA PHE A 450 1.22 11.06 -10.08
C PHE A 450 2.18 11.99 -10.80
N PHE A 451 1.66 13.11 -11.32
CA PHE A 451 2.45 14.09 -12.04
C PHE A 451 2.81 15.26 -11.12
N TYR A 452 4.01 15.79 -11.28
CA TYR A 452 4.55 16.91 -10.50
C TYR A 452 5.25 17.91 -11.43
N ILE A 453 5.25 19.19 -11.06
CA ILE A 453 6.01 20.25 -11.74
C ILE A 453 7.08 20.76 -10.79
N ASN A 454 8.31 20.88 -11.29
CA ASN A 454 9.48 21.36 -10.52
C ASN A 454 9.59 22.89 -10.40
N THR A 455 8.76 23.65 -11.10
CA THR A 455 8.71 25.12 -11.04
C THR A 455 7.48 25.59 -10.25
N SER A 456 7.63 26.70 -9.53
CA SER A 456 6.55 27.44 -8.87
C SER A 456 5.69 28.25 -9.85
N HIS A 457 5.81 28.00 -11.17
CA HIS A 457 5.07 28.75 -12.18
C HIS A 457 3.57 28.47 -12.10
N CYS A 458 2.87 29.54 -11.70
CA CYS A 458 1.45 29.82 -11.75
C CYS A 458 0.50 28.74 -11.20
N MET A 459 -0.09 29.05 -10.04
CA MET A 459 -1.30 28.40 -9.52
C MET A 459 -2.41 28.31 -10.61
N CYS A 460 -2.40 29.18 -11.62
CA CYS A 460 -3.27 29.15 -12.80
C CYS A 460 -3.05 27.91 -13.70
N THR A 461 -1.81 27.49 -13.95
CA THR A 461 -1.50 26.26 -14.72
C THR A 461 -2.02 25.03 -13.97
N TYR A 462 -1.80 24.99 -12.64
CA TYR A 462 -2.37 23.96 -11.77
C TYR A 462 -3.91 23.95 -11.84
N ILE A 463 -4.57 25.11 -11.72
CA ILE A 463 -6.04 25.22 -11.78
C ILE A 463 -6.55 24.76 -13.15
N ASN A 464 -5.92 25.14 -14.27
CA ASN A 464 -6.36 24.76 -15.61
C ASN A 464 -6.18 23.26 -15.89
N ILE A 465 -5.07 22.67 -15.46
CA ILE A 465 -4.82 21.22 -15.58
C ILE A 465 -5.74 20.44 -14.63
N PHE A 466 -5.91 20.89 -13.39
CA PHE A 466 -6.81 20.27 -12.42
C PHE A 466 -8.27 20.33 -12.86
N LEU A 467 -8.71 21.45 -13.43
CA LEU A 467 -10.04 21.60 -14.05
C LEU A 467 -10.19 20.62 -15.23
N SER A 468 -9.18 20.50 -16.09
CA SER A 468 -9.19 19.54 -17.22
C SER A 468 -9.19 18.08 -16.76
N LEU A 469 -8.43 17.75 -15.71
CA LEU A 469 -8.40 16.42 -15.08
C LEU A 469 -9.74 16.07 -14.42
N SER A 470 -10.32 17.00 -13.66
CA SER A 470 -11.62 16.80 -13.01
C SER A 470 -12.77 16.71 -14.01
N LEU A 471 -12.73 17.45 -15.13
CA LEU A 471 -13.67 17.33 -16.26
C LEU A 471 -13.61 15.96 -16.96
N SER A 472 -12.44 15.32 -17.05
CA SER A 472 -12.29 13.97 -17.62
C SER A 472 -12.73 12.84 -16.68
N LEU A 473 -12.73 13.08 -15.35
CA LEU A 473 -13.25 12.14 -14.35
C LEU A 473 -14.74 12.38 -14.05
N SER A 474 -15.24 13.61 -14.13
CA SER A 474 -16.57 14.01 -13.66
C SER A 474 -17.72 13.49 -14.51
N LEU A 475 -17.49 13.08 -15.76
CA LEU A 475 -18.52 12.37 -16.54
C LEU A 475 -18.72 10.92 -16.04
N SER A 476 -17.69 10.31 -15.44
CA SER A 476 -17.73 8.91 -14.94
C SER A 476 -18.00 8.79 -13.44
N LEU A 477 -17.60 9.80 -12.64
CA LEU A 477 -17.75 9.82 -11.19
C LEU A 477 -19.13 10.34 -10.74
N SER A 478 -19.77 11.21 -11.51
CA SER A 478 -21.10 11.76 -11.19
C SER A 478 -22.19 10.68 -11.18
N LEU A 479 -22.01 9.59 -11.95
CA LEU A 479 -22.94 8.47 -12.03
C LEU A 479 -22.69 7.37 -10.97
N SER A 480 -21.52 7.33 -10.32
CA SER A 480 -21.15 6.28 -9.33
C SER A 480 -21.03 6.75 -7.88
N LEU A 481 -20.97 8.06 -7.63
CA LEU A 481 -20.74 8.62 -6.28
C LEU A 481 -21.98 8.91 -5.43
N PHE A 482 -23.14 8.34 -5.75
CA PHE A 482 -24.33 8.49 -4.89
C PHE A 482 -24.23 7.76 -3.53
N GLY A 483 -23.17 6.97 -3.27
CA GLY A 483 -23.12 6.09 -2.11
C GLY A 483 -22.06 6.34 -1.04
N ARG A 484 -20.98 7.08 -1.29
CA ARG A 484 -19.79 6.99 -0.42
C ARG A 484 -18.87 8.21 -0.53
N TRP A 485 -18.88 9.11 0.48
CA TRP A 485 -17.70 9.48 1.29
C TRP A 485 -17.76 10.83 2.03
N ASN A 486 -17.00 10.85 3.14
CA ASN A 486 -16.72 11.97 4.04
C ASN A 486 -15.60 12.89 3.54
N PHE A 487 -15.75 14.17 3.91
CA PHE A 487 -14.72 15.20 4.20
C PHE A 487 -13.52 15.32 3.25
N THR A 488 -13.68 16.11 2.18
CA THR A 488 -12.62 17.04 1.70
C THR A 488 -13.11 18.12 0.73
N HIS A 489 -14.40 18.49 0.67
CA HIS A 489 -14.86 19.29 -0.47
C HIS A 489 -16.01 20.27 -0.22
N ALA A 490 -15.70 21.43 0.35
CA ALA A 490 -16.58 22.61 0.22
C ALA A 490 -16.61 23.15 -1.23
N TYR A 491 -15.53 22.94 -2.01
CA TYR A 491 -15.39 23.47 -3.37
C TYR A 491 -15.97 22.56 -4.46
N GLN A 492 -15.72 21.23 -4.43
CA GLN A 492 -16.36 20.30 -5.40
C GLN A 492 -17.88 20.27 -5.22
N HIS A 493 -18.38 20.42 -3.99
CA HIS A 493 -19.82 20.49 -3.74
C HIS A 493 -20.49 21.69 -4.43
N ARG A 494 -19.83 22.86 -4.48
CA ARG A 494 -20.40 24.08 -5.09
C ARG A 494 -20.51 23.97 -6.62
N VAL A 495 -19.50 23.41 -7.28
CA VAL A 495 -19.50 23.24 -8.74
C VAL A 495 -20.53 22.19 -9.17
N VAL A 496 -20.62 21.07 -8.44
CA VAL A 496 -21.61 20.01 -8.70
C VAL A 496 -23.04 20.53 -8.50
N LEU A 497 -23.30 21.28 -7.41
CA LEU A 497 -24.60 21.90 -7.18
C LEU A 497 -24.96 22.93 -8.26
N ASN A 498 -23.98 23.65 -8.79
CA ASN A 498 -24.16 24.67 -9.82
C ASN A 498 -24.56 24.05 -11.16
N ILE A 499 -23.79 23.06 -11.64
CA ILE A 499 -24.11 22.33 -12.88
C ILE A 499 -25.49 21.68 -12.78
N SER A 500 -25.79 21.04 -11.66
CA SER A 500 -27.10 20.42 -11.45
C SER A 500 -28.23 21.45 -11.35
N SER A 501 -27.98 22.67 -10.83
CA SER A 501 -28.98 23.76 -10.85
C SER A 501 -29.23 24.28 -12.27
N MET A 502 -28.19 24.42 -13.09
CA MET A 502 -28.33 24.84 -14.48
C MET A 502 -29.08 23.81 -15.32
N PHE A 503 -28.83 22.52 -15.06
CA PHE A 503 -29.54 21.43 -15.72
C PHE A 503 -31.03 21.40 -15.34
N GLU A 504 -31.37 21.56 -14.05
CA GLU A 504 -32.76 21.67 -13.61
C GLU A 504 -33.48 22.88 -14.24
N ASP A 505 -32.79 24.03 -14.35
CA ASP A 505 -33.34 25.21 -15.01
C ASP A 505 -33.54 24.98 -16.52
N ALA A 506 -32.60 24.31 -17.19
CA ALA A 506 -32.74 23.94 -18.60
C ALA A 506 -33.97 23.03 -18.83
N VAL A 507 -34.18 22.04 -17.93
CA VAL A 507 -35.35 21.17 -17.95
C VAL A 507 -36.64 21.95 -17.69
N LYS A 508 -36.65 22.93 -16.77
CA LYS A 508 -37.82 23.79 -16.50
C LYS A 508 -38.15 24.68 -17.70
N GLU A 509 -37.14 25.30 -18.34
CA GLU A 509 -37.33 26.10 -19.55
C GLU A 509 -37.88 25.26 -20.71
N ALA A 510 -37.37 24.04 -20.89
CA ALA A 510 -37.86 23.09 -21.87
C ALA A 510 -39.27 22.55 -21.55
N LYS A 511 -39.72 22.57 -20.29
CA LYS A 511 -41.12 22.25 -19.92
C LYS A 511 -42.08 23.43 -20.16
N LEU A 512 -41.59 24.67 -20.09
CA LEU A 512 -42.37 25.89 -20.30
C LEU A 512 -42.56 26.20 -21.80
N LYS A 513 -41.54 25.94 -22.62
CA LYS A 513 -41.64 25.91 -24.08
C LYS A 513 -42.16 24.53 -24.46
N GLN A 514 -43.44 24.34 -24.80
CA GLN A 514 -44.00 23.02 -25.16
C GLN A 514 -43.38 22.44 -26.45
N ASP A 515 -42.12 22.04 -26.40
CA ASP A 515 -41.40 21.48 -27.52
C ASP A 515 -41.90 20.05 -27.79
N LYS A 516 -42.08 19.70 -29.06
CA LYS A 516 -42.70 18.42 -29.47
C LYS A 516 -41.91 17.21 -28.94
N ALA A 517 -40.58 17.35 -28.85
CA ALA A 517 -39.67 16.37 -28.27
C ALA A 517 -39.94 16.07 -26.77
N VAL A 518 -40.34 17.07 -25.98
CA VAL A 518 -40.64 16.90 -24.54
C VAL A 518 -42.00 16.24 -24.32
N LYS A 519 -42.94 16.41 -25.26
CA LYS A 519 -44.25 15.73 -25.24
C LYS A 519 -44.12 14.25 -25.56
N ASP A 520 -43.25 13.89 -26.51
CA ASP A 520 -42.95 12.50 -26.86
C ASP A 520 -42.19 11.80 -25.72
N ALA A 521 -41.19 12.49 -25.13
CA ALA A 521 -40.49 12.01 -23.94
C ALA A 521 -41.45 11.77 -22.75
N LYS A 522 -42.45 12.63 -22.53
CA LYS A 522 -43.42 12.48 -21.42
C LYS A 522 -44.22 11.17 -21.45
N SER A 523 -44.40 10.54 -22.60
CA SER A 523 -45.06 9.23 -22.68
C SER A 523 -44.14 8.05 -22.30
N GLN A 524 -42.83 8.29 -22.19
CA GLN A 524 -41.79 7.30 -21.87
C GLN A 524 -41.04 7.57 -20.54
N ILE A 525 -41.32 8.69 -19.85
CA ILE A 525 -40.71 9.13 -18.57
C ILE A 525 -41.27 8.36 -17.35
N THR A 526 -41.30 7.03 -17.40
CA THR A 526 -41.46 6.23 -16.16
C THR A 526 -40.22 5.44 -15.79
N ASP A 527 -39.24 5.24 -16.69
CA ASP A 527 -38.06 4.39 -16.39
C ASP A 527 -36.72 4.80 -17.05
N MET A 528 -36.56 6.03 -17.55
CA MET A 528 -35.29 6.44 -18.20
C MET A 528 -34.28 7.10 -17.26
N SER A 529 -32.99 6.77 -17.45
CA SER A 529 -31.85 7.41 -16.77
C SER A 529 -31.69 8.88 -17.21
N THR A 530 -31.13 9.70 -16.31
CA THR A 530 -30.82 11.13 -16.51
C THR A 530 -30.04 11.44 -17.80
N ASP A 531 -29.33 10.45 -18.35
CA ASP A 531 -28.50 10.58 -19.55
C ASP A 531 -29.35 10.81 -20.81
N ALA A 532 -30.54 10.20 -20.90
CA ALA A 532 -31.41 10.37 -22.07
C ALA A 532 -31.98 11.80 -22.18
N ILE A 533 -32.36 12.40 -21.05
CA ILE A 533 -32.87 13.78 -20.99
C ILE A 533 -31.78 14.79 -21.40
N TYR A 534 -30.52 14.50 -21.07
CA TYR A 534 -29.39 15.34 -21.48
C TYR A 534 -29.21 15.34 -23.00
N TYR A 535 -29.27 14.16 -23.64
CA TYR A 535 -29.15 14.04 -25.10
C TYR A 535 -30.31 14.71 -25.85
N ASP A 536 -31.54 14.66 -25.31
CA ASP A 536 -32.70 15.32 -25.92
C ASP A 536 -32.67 16.86 -25.80
N LEU A 537 -32.03 17.38 -24.75
CA LEU A 537 -31.85 18.83 -24.54
C LEU A 537 -30.58 19.38 -25.21
N HIS A 538 -29.73 18.49 -25.71
CA HIS A 538 -28.49 18.84 -26.40
C HIS A 538 -28.80 19.56 -27.71
N GLY A 539 -28.35 20.81 -27.82
CA GLY A 539 -28.59 21.67 -29.00
C GLY A 539 -29.91 22.46 -29.00
N SER A 540 -30.85 22.19 -28.08
CA SER A 540 -32.15 22.88 -27.99
C SER A 540 -32.26 23.86 -26.80
N SER A 541 -31.35 23.76 -25.81
CA SER A 541 -31.29 24.66 -24.66
C SER A 541 -30.00 25.48 -24.62
N ASP A 542 -30.13 26.82 -24.63
CA ASP A 542 -29.02 27.75 -24.42
C ASP A 542 -28.30 27.52 -23.08
N LEU A 543 -29.01 27.04 -22.05
CA LEU A 543 -28.40 26.69 -20.77
C LEU A 543 -27.53 25.43 -20.87
N ILE A 544 -27.96 24.40 -21.61
CA ILE A 544 -27.14 23.20 -21.87
C ILE A 544 -25.91 23.59 -22.69
N LYS A 545 -26.10 24.38 -23.75
CA LYS A 545 -24.98 24.92 -24.55
C LYS A 545 -24.00 25.73 -23.69
N ARG A 546 -24.50 26.51 -22.72
CA ARG A 546 -23.66 27.21 -21.75
C ARG A 546 -22.95 26.26 -20.77
N ILE A 547 -23.58 25.16 -20.35
CA ILE A 547 -22.91 24.13 -19.54
C ILE A 547 -21.77 23.52 -20.36
N GLU A 548 -22.00 23.20 -21.63
CA GLU A 548 -21.01 22.63 -22.57
C GLU A 548 -19.86 23.60 -22.88
N GLU A 549 -20.18 24.87 -23.11
CA GLU A 549 -19.22 25.97 -23.30
C GLU A 549 -18.57 26.43 -21.97
N ARG A 550 -18.87 25.77 -20.86
CA ARG A 550 -18.29 26.05 -19.52
C ARG A 550 -18.64 27.45 -18.97
N LYS A 551 -19.73 28.06 -19.46
CA LYS A 551 -20.31 29.34 -19.02
C LYS A 551 -21.32 29.16 -17.88
N LEU A 552 -20.83 28.65 -16.75
CA LEU A 552 -21.65 28.31 -15.57
C LEU A 552 -22.25 29.53 -14.87
N TYR A 553 -23.20 29.29 -13.95
CA TYR A 553 -23.66 30.36 -13.05
C TYR A 553 -22.54 30.81 -12.14
N VAL A 554 -22.58 32.07 -11.73
CA VAL A 554 -21.72 32.59 -10.67
C VAL A 554 -22.29 32.17 -9.32
N THR A 555 -21.47 31.59 -8.46
CA THR A 555 -21.90 31.25 -7.09
C THR A 555 -21.75 32.47 -6.20
N LEU A 556 -22.86 32.93 -5.61
CA LEU A 556 -22.88 34.09 -4.71
C LEU A 556 -22.59 33.71 -3.26
N GLY A 557 -22.90 32.47 -2.86
CA GLY A 557 -22.68 31.96 -1.52
C GLY A 557 -23.83 31.09 -1.01
N GLY A 558 -23.69 30.59 0.22
CA GLY A 558 -24.72 29.82 0.91
C GLY A 558 -25.12 30.51 2.20
N ILE A 559 -26.43 30.65 2.45
CA ILE A 559 -26.97 31.24 3.67
C ILE A 559 -27.78 30.18 4.43
N PRO A 560 -27.49 29.94 5.71
CA PRO A 560 -28.34 29.12 6.57
C PRO A 560 -29.78 29.65 6.56
N LYS A 561 -30.76 28.79 6.30
CA LYS A 561 -32.17 29.19 6.09
C LYS A 561 -32.75 29.95 7.27
N ASN A 562 -32.36 29.61 8.50
CA ASN A 562 -32.73 30.31 9.73
C ASN A 562 -32.26 31.79 9.78
N LYS A 563 -31.22 32.16 9.01
CA LYS A 563 -30.76 33.55 8.88
C LYS A 563 -31.57 34.35 7.86
N LEU A 564 -32.34 33.70 6.98
CA LEU A 564 -33.25 34.34 6.01
C LEU A 564 -34.71 34.33 6.47
N PHE A 565 -35.11 33.30 7.21
CA PHE A 565 -36.47 33.11 7.70
C PHE A 565 -36.42 32.68 9.18
N PRO A 566 -37.19 33.32 10.07
CA PRO A 566 -37.24 32.94 11.49
C PRO A 566 -37.69 31.49 11.72
N ASP A 567 -38.59 30.99 10.87
CA ASP A 567 -39.03 29.59 10.85
C ASP A 567 -38.30 28.81 9.75
N ALA A 568 -37.21 28.13 10.12
CA ALA A 568 -36.37 27.38 9.19
C ALA A 568 -37.01 26.07 8.69
N ASN A 569 -38.03 25.57 9.38
CA ASN A 569 -38.62 24.25 9.11
C ASN A 569 -39.76 24.32 8.07
N SER A 570 -40.42 25.47 7.89
CA SER A 570 -41.42 25.62 6.81
C SER A 570 -40.80 25.55 5.41
N LYS A 571 -41.44 24.82 4.50
CA LYS A 571 -41.04 24.76 3.09
C LYS A 571 -41.30 26.12 2.44
N LYS A 572 -40.25 26.78 1.94
CA LYS A 572 -40.36 28.06 1.23
C LYS A 572 -40.20 27.83 -0.27
N SER A 573 -40.99 28.54 -1.07
CA SER A 573 -40.84 28.55 -2.52
C SER A 573 -39.59 29.33 -2.93
N ASP A 574 -39.05 29.03 -4.13
CA ASP A 574 -37.89 29.74 -4.67
C ASP A 574 -38.16 31.25 -4.83
N ASP A 575 -39.40 31.64 -5.15
CA ASP A 575 -39.81 33.04 -5.27
C ASP A 575 -39.77 33.78 -3.93
N GLU A 576 -40.29 33.18 -2.85
CA GLU A 576 -40.22 33.76 -1.50
C GLU A 576 -38.77 33.93 -1.05
N ILE A 577 -37.91 32.96 -1.37
CA ILE A 577 -36.47 32.99 -1.07
C ILE A 577 -35.78 34.12 -1.82
N LYS A 578 -36.03 34.25 -3.14
CA LYS A 578 -35.45 35.32 -3.96
C LYS A 578 -35.86 36.70 -3.47
N ARG A 579 -37.15 36.91 -3.18
CA ARG A 579 -37.64 38.20 -2.67
C ARG A 579 -37.04 38.55 -1.30
N SER A 580 -36.95 37.57 -0.40
CA SER A 580 -36.34 37.76 0.92
C SER A 580 -34.86 38.14 0.80
N PHE A 581 -34.11 37.42 -0.03
CA PHE A 581 -32.69 37.71 -0.30
C PHE A 581 -32.49 39.11 -0.87
N LEU A 582 -33.23 39.48 -1.92
CA LEU A 582 -33.10 40.80 -2.55
C LEU A 582 -33.54 41.94 -1.64
N LYS A 583 -34.58 41.75 -0.80
CA LYS A 583 -35.00 42.73 0.19
C LYS A 583 -33.92 42.94 1.26
N LYS A 584 -33.32 41.85 1.73
CA LYS A 584 -32.35 41.86 2.84
C LYS A 584 -30.99 42.45 2.43
N PHE A 585 -30.59 42.25 1.18
CA PHE A 585 -29.30 42.71 0.66
C PHE A 585 -29.44 43.84 -0.37
N ARG A 586 -30.54 44.61 -0.33
CA ARG A 586 -30.86 45.66 -1.30
C ARG A 586 -29.79 46.76 -1.41
N ASP A 587 -29.05 46.99 -0.33
CA ASP A 587 -28.08 48.08 -0.20
C ASP A 587 -26.66 47.65 -0.65
N VAL A 588 -26.48 46.40 -1.08
CA VAL A 588 -25.19 45.89 -1.56
C VAL A 588 -24.98 46.25 -3.04
N LYS A 589 -23.80 46.75 -3.37
CA LYS A 589 -23.41 47.13 -4.74
C LYS A 589 -23.40 45.89 -5.66
N ASP A 590 -23.82 46.06 -6.91
CA ASP A 590 -23.81 45.04 -7.99
C ASP A 590 -24.68 43.78 -7.74
N MET A 591 -25.75 43.93 -6.94
CA MET A 591 -26.70 42.86 -6.66
C MET A 591 -27.40 42.32 -7.92
N PRO A 592 -27.60 41.00 -8.03
CA PRO A 592 -28.31 40.40 -9.15
C PRO A 592 -29.76 40.89 -9.19
N THR A 593 -30.29 41.07 -10.40
CA THR A 593 -31.73 41.32 -10.57
C THR A 593 -32.53 40.06 -10.21
N TYR A 594 -33.85 40.22 -9.97
CA TYR A 594 -34.74 39.09 -9.72
C TYR A 594 -34.67 38.01 -10.82
N LYS A 595 -34.51 38.45 -12.08
CA LYS A 595 -34.41 37.58 -13.25
C LYS A 595 -33.05 36.87 -13.34
N GLU A 596 -31.99 37.43 -12.78
CA GLU A 596 -30.66 36.83 -12.76
C GLU A 596 -30.46 35.87 -11.58
N LEU A 597 -31.19 36.07 -10.49
CA LEU A 597 -31.02 35.28 -9.28
C LEU A 597 -31.58 33.85 -9.45
N ARG A 598 -30.76 32.87 -9.07
CA ARG A 598 -31.13 31.44 -8.96
C ARG A 598 -30.85 30.96 -7.56
N VAL A 599 -31.69 30.05 -7.06
CA VAL A 599 -31.65 29.60 -5.67
C VAL A 599 -31.73 28.08 -5.62
N ARG A 600 -31.03 27.48 -4.67
CA ARG A 600 -31.10 26.04 -4.43
C ARG A 600 -31.07 25.74 -2.94
N GLN A 601 -32.08 25.03 -2.45
CA GLN A 601 -32.16 24.60 -1.07
C GLN A 601 -31.45 23.25 -0.91
N HIS A 602 -30.52 23.14 0.03
CA HIS A 602 -29.85 21.88 0.35
C HIS A 602 -30.08 21.49 1.81
N TYR A 603 -30.51 20.25 2.02
CA TYR A 603 -30.78 19.68 3.35
C TYR A 603 -29.68 18.66 3.68
N TYR A 604 -28.83 18.99 4.65
CA TYR A 604 -27.83 18.05 5.15
C TYR A 604 -28.51 17.01 6.06
N LYS A 605 -28.83 15.82 5.53
CA LYS A 605 -29.47 14.70 6.26
C LYS A 605 -28.49 13.81 7.05
N TYR A 606 -27.40 14.37 7.56
CA TYR A 606 -26.37 13.58 8.25
C TYR A 606 -26.82 13.08 9.65
N GLY A 607 -27.61 13.87 10.38
CA GLY A 607 -27.96 13.60 11.78
C GLY A 607 -28.92 12.43 12.01
N GLU A 608 -30.04 12.35 11.29
CA GLU A 608 -31.08 11.32 11.54
C GLU A 608 -30.58 9.90 11.30
N THR A 609 -29.78 9.71 10.26
CA THR A 609 -29.24 8.39 9.90
C THR A 609 -28.24 7.92 10.96
N ALA A 610 -27.32 8.80 11.39
CA ALA A 610 -26.34 8.50 12.42
C ALA A 610 -27.00 8.29 13.81
N LYS A 611 -28.00 9.10 14.16
CA LYS A 611 -28.81 8.96 15.38
C LYS A 611 -29.48 7.59 15.47
N ARG A 612 -30.07 7.11 14.35
CA ARG A 612 -30.72 5.79 14.27
C ARG A 612 -29.72 4.62 14.46
N TYR A 613 -28.45 4.81 14.09
CA TYR A 613 -27.41 3.83 14.36
C TYR A 613 -26.89 3.92 15.79
N PHE A 614 -26.71 5.12 16.35
CA PHE A 614 -26.23 5.32 17.72
C PHE A 614 -27.22 4.81 18.78
N GLN A 615 -28.53 4.92 18.53
CA GLN A 615 -29.57 4.34 19.38
C GLN A 615 -29.51 2.80 19.49
N LYS A 616 -28.75 2.13 18.62
CA LYS A 616 -28.56 0.67 18.63
C LYS A 616 -27.22 0.24 19.24
N ILE A 617 -26.42 1.19 19.71
CA ILE A 617 -25.11 0.94 20.31
C ILE A 617 -25.25 1.00 21.83
N TYR A 618 -24.74 -0.03 22.51
CA TYR A 618 -24.73 -0.14 23.96
C TYR A 618 -23.33 0.16 24.47
N PHE A 619 -23.24 0.97 25.51
CA PHE A 619 -22.00 1.46 26.10
C PHE A 619 -21.93 0.97 27.55
N TYR A 620 -20.74 0.57 28.00
CA TYR A 620 -20.49 0.19 29.39
C TYR A 620 -19.47 1.14 30.00
N ALA A 621 -19.55 1.32 31.32
CA ALA A 621 -18.55 2.10 32.05
C ALA A 621 -17.28 1.25 32.26
N LYS A 622 -16.10 1.87 32.16
CA LYS A 622 -14.80 1.17 32.21
C LYS A 622 -14.62 0.36 33.51
N ASP A 623 -15.22 0.83 34.59
CA ASP A 623 -15.28 0.26 35.93
C ASP A 623 -16.40 -0.78 36.12
N ASN A 624 -17.34 -0.90 35.17
CA ASN A 624 -18.37 -1.94 35.18
C ASN A 624 -18.68 -2.47 33.77
N PRO A 625 -17.76 -3.24 33.16
CA PRO A 625 -17.81 -3.59 31.74
C PRO A 625 -18.87 -4.63 31.36
N ASN A 626 -19.47 -5.28 32.35
CA ASN A 626 -20.50 -6.30 32.13
C ASN A 626 -21.92 -5.72 32.07
N ASP A 627 -22.06 -4.41 32.33
CA ASP A 627 -23.35 -3.70 32.29
C ASP A 627 -23.35 -2.66 31.17
N ALA A 628 -23.62 -3.14 29.95
CA ALA A 628 -23.73 -2.30 28.77
C ALA A 628 -25.16 -1.77 28.61
N ARG A 629 -25.30 -0.45 28.59
CA ARG A 629 -26.57 0.25 28.52
C ARG A 629 -26.64 1.10 27.26
N ALA A 630 -27.81 1.22 26.65
CA ALA A 630 -28.01 2.21 25.60
C ALA A 630 -27.96 3.60 26.24
N LEU A 631 -27.36 4.57 25.55
CA LEU A 631 -27.40 5.96 26.01
C LEU A 631 -28.86 6.46 26.02
N PRO A 632 -29.30 7.20 27.05
CA PRO A 632 -30.61 7.82 27.08
C PRO A 632 -30.84 8.67 25.84
N ALA A 633 -32.07 8.66 25.30
CA ALA A 633 -32.41 9.44 24.10
C ALA A 633 -32.07 10.93 24.25
N ALA A 634 -32.21 11.50 25.45
CA ALA A 634 -31.84 12.88 25.74
C ALA A 634 -30.33 13.16 25.57
N GLU A 635 -29.44 12.22 25.94
CA GLU A 635 -28.00 12.36 25.73
C GLU A 635 -27.62 12.19 24.27
N ILE A 636 -28.23 11.24 23.56
CA ILE A 636 -28.05 11.08 22.11
C ILE A 636 -28.48 12.37 21.40
N ASP A 637 -29.59 12.98 21.82
CA ASP A 637 -30.11 14.22 21.24
C ASP A 637 -29.19 15.41 21.52
N ALA A 638 -28.54 15.44 22.69
CA ALA A 638 -27.49 16.42 23.01
C ALA A 638 -26.22 16.21 22.16
N MET A 639 -25.79 14.96 21.96
CA MET A 639 -24.62 14.61 21.13
C MET A 639 -24.82 14.95 19.64
N PHE A 640 -26.03 14.78 19.13
CA PHE A 640 -26.42 15.06 17.75
C PHE A 640 -27.31 16.31 17.65
N SER A 641 -26.98 17.36 18.42
CA SER A 641 -27.78 18.60 18.46
C SER A 641 -28.18 19.08 17.06
N ALA A 642 -29.39 19.64 16.94
CA ALA A 642 -30.03 20.07 15.70
C ALA A 642 -29.18 21.02 14.82
N ALA A 643 -28.05 21.52 15.32
CA ALA A 643 -27.11 22.38 14.61
C ALA A 643 -26.44 21.74 13.38
N PHE A 644 -26.45 20.41 13.21
CA PHE A 644 -25.84 19.76 12.04
C PHE A 644 -26.75 19.65 10.81
N ALA A 645 -28.01 20.05 10.91
CA ALA A 645 -28.96 20.06 9.80
C ALA A 645 -29.61 21.43 9.66
N VAL A 646 -28.82 22.51 9.58
CA VAL A 646 -29.39 23.78 9.13
C VAL A 646 -29.51 23.71 7.61
N PRO A 647 -30.73 23.70 7.02
CA PRO A 647 -30.88 23.78 5.59
C PRO A 647 -30.17 25.03 5.08
N THR A 648 -29.24 24.86 4.14
CA THR A 648 -28.49 25.98 3.56
C THR A 648 -29.07 26.29 2.19
N ILE A 649 -29.35 27.56 1.95
CA ILE A 649 -29.83 28.05 0.67
C ILE A 649 -28.64 28.62 -0.09
N PHE A 650 -28.32 28.04 -1.24
CA PHE A 650 -27.29 28.54 -2.13
C PHE A 650 -27.89 29.49 -3.16
N PHE A 651 -27.19 30.59 -3.41
CA PHE A 651 -27.59 31.62 -4.36
C PHE A 651 -26.60 31.69 -5.52
N TYR A 652 -27.12 31.86 -6.73
CA TYR A 652 -26.35 31.96 -7.96
C TYR A 652 -26.84 33.13 -8.82
N LYS A 653 -25.94 33.74 -9.60
CA LYS A 653 -26.25 34.78 -10.58
C LYS A 653 -26.07 34.23 -12.00
N LEU A 654 -27.11 34.37 -12.81
CA LEU A 654 -27.06 34.17 -14.26
C LEU A 654 -26.38 35.39 -14.90
N ILE A 655 -25.26 35.18 -15.60
CA ILE A 655 -24.57 36.26 -16.33
C ILE A 655 -25.08 36.35 -17.78
N GLY A 656 -25.21 37.56 -18.31
CA GLY A 656 -25.44 37.84 -19.74
C GLY A 656 -24.21 37.54 -20.62
N THR A 657 -24.40 37.49 -21.94
CA THR A 657 -23.38 36.99 -22.89
C THR A 657 -22.14 37.91 -23.09
N ASN A 658 -22.18 39.17 -22.62
CA ASN A 658 -21.18 40.20 -22.95
C ASN A 658 -20.30 40.69 -21.77
N GLU A 659 -20.32 40.07 -20.58
CA GLU A 659 -19.50 40.52 -19.44
C GLU A 659 -18.08 39.92 -19.42
N SER A 660 -17.06 40.74 -19.12
CA SER A 660 -15.63 40.35 -19.10
C SER A 660 -15.26 39.53 -17.86
N LEU A 661 -14.21 38.68 -17.93
CA LEU A 661 -13.79 37.81 -16.81
C LEU A 661 -13.28 38.60 -15.58
N ASN A 662 -12.78 39.82 -15.76
CA ASN A 662 -12.33 40.68 -14.66
C ASN A 662 -13.50 41.31 -13.91
N ASP A 663 -14.57 41.70 -14.62
CA ASP A 663 -15.82 42.15 -14.01
C ASP A 663 -16.50 41.02 -13.23
N LYS A 664 -16.33 39.76 -13.69
CA LYS A 664 -16.82 38.54 -13.03
C LYS A 664 -16.16 38.26 -11.68
N LEU A 665 -14.93 38.71 -11.44
CA LEU A 665 -14.20 38.42 -10.19
C LEU A 665 -14.44 39.50 -9.13
N TYR A 666 -14.49 40.78 -9.53
CA TYR A 666 -14.59 41.91 -8.60
C TYR A 666 -15.95 42.01 -7.87
N ALA A 667 -17.07 41.84 -8.58
CA ALA A 667 -18.40 41.83 -7.96
C ALA A 667 -18.59 40.62 -7.00
N CYS A 668 -17.96 39.48 -7.32
CA CYS A 668 -18.05 38.25 -6.54
C CYS A 668 -17.21 38.28 -5.27
N ILE A 669 -16.03 38.87 -5.32
CA ILE A 669 -15.16 39.03 -4.15
C ILE A 669 -15.84 39.97 -3.15
N HIS A 670 -16.44 41.08 -3.58
CA HIS A 670 -17.17 41.99 -2.70
C HIS A 670 -18.37 41.32 -2.00
N LEU A 671 -19.24 40.62 -2.74
CA LEU A 671 -20.43 39.97 -2.16
C LEU A 671 -20.07 38.77 -1.27
N SER A 672 -19.06 37.99 -1.66
CA SER A 672 -18.60 36.83 -0.89
C SER A 672 -17.89 37.24 0.39
N ILE A 673 -17.08 38.30 0.36
CA ILE A 673 -16.47 38.89 1.55
C ILE A 673 -17.55 39.45 2.46
N TYR A 674 -18.54 40.19 1.92
CA TYR A 674 -19.63 40.76 2.72
C TYR A 674 -20.51 39.67 3.37
N LEU A 675 -20.88 38.62 2.63
CA LEU A 675 -21.60 37.47 3.18
C LEU A 675 -20.78 36.72 4.23
N SER A 676 -19.45 36.63 4.06
CA SER A 676 -18.56 35.99 5.05
C SER A 676 -18.42 36.83 6.33
N ILE A 677 -18.40 38.16 6.22
CA ILE A 677 -18.36 39.09 7.36
C ILE A 677 -19.72 39.10 8.11
N TYR A 678 -20.84 39.07 7.38
CA TYR A 678 -22.20 39.12 7.97
C TYR A 678 -22.66 37.77 8.56
N LEU A 679 -21.98 36.67 8.24
CA LEU A 679 -22.28 35.30 8.69
C LEU A 679 -21.25 34.74 9.69
N ALA A 680 -20.22 35.50 10.07
CA ALA A 680 -19.35 35.15 11.18
C ALA A 680 -20.17 35.13 12.50
N PRO A 681 -19.87 34.23 13.46
CA PRO A 681 -20.49 34.25 14.78
C PRO A 681 -20.32 35.60 15.49
#